data_AF-A0A3S4TZ48-F1
#
_entry.id   AF-A0A3S4TZ48-F1
#
_cell.length_a   1.000
_cell.length_b   1.000
_cell.length_c   1.000
_cell.angle_alpha   90.00
_cell.angle_beta   90.00
_cell.angle_gamma   90.00
#
_symmetry.space_group_name_H-M   'P 1'
#
loop_
_entity.id
_entity.type
_entity.pdbx_description
1 polymer ?
#
loop_
_entity_poly.entity_id
_entity_poly.type
_entity_poly.pdbx_seq_one_letter_code
_entity_poly.pdbx_strand_id
1 'polypeptide(L)'
;MAERGQLRAVALTWQPLGADHPLLNDVDLEIGAGERVLLAGVSGAGKSTLLRAFAGVLEDHTPGELTGEVTVGGVPAAAGRGDVGLVGQQPFDSVVAETVGRDVAFGPENLGLPVAEIRGRVAEALELVDFPFRTGHPTAALSGGQAQRLALAGALAMKPDVLLLDEPGAMLDAPSAARLREAVNDVVTRTGATLVVADHDISGWAGIVERLVVIDSGRVLADGPFGEVLGTMGARLLELGLWVPGAPDPEPVAVDLGRNTFRETGEVVARARGITVDRRPPLTLRSTREDEPRRVLHDVDAELRQGELVVLNGDSGAGKSTLLAALLGTLPVVSGEVRIGGDDPARLTSRQLASRAGWVPQFAEGLVVGDTVLSSLTATALVLGGDPRDVEDRARRLLAAVGLDGMETRQPLSLSGGEQRRLAVVSSVLHAPGVLLVDEPTVGLDRLTWAAVTGILISAREAGTGVMVATHDAALTRLANRRVRLPSPPTDGEEGSPVARGGPASGGLLERTGPLSPLLGAVLLTASGVAAGGLLPLAIGVAALVVTGMVLLRFRFPPGRLVAPGIAIASIAWSNWLLSDPRAVEPALVAALRVAFIVLPGVVAASFLEPTALGDHLGGLLRMPSRPVLAVVAALRRLDGFAELWQEISRARRVRGVGPGRSPVSKAREWGALCLVLLVESVRQAGRLTIAMDSRGYSAPGPRTWFGEAAWSRKDTELVVIAAALAALPHLLGALI
;
A
#
# COMPACT_ATOMS: atom_id res chain seq x y z
N MET A 1 -4.51 41.80 -10.49
CA MET A 1 -4.11 40.49 -11.06
C MET A 1 -3.62 39.67 -9.88
N ALA A 2 -4.15 38.48 -9.66
CA ALA A 2 -3.67 37.58 -8.60
C ALA A 2 -2.20 37.21 -8.85
N GLU A 3 -1.40 37.12 -7.78
CA GLU A 3 0.00 36.72 -7.88
C GLU A 3 0.10 35.19 -8.13
N ARG A 4 1.10 34.75 -8.91
CA ARG A 4 1.36 33.32 -9.08
C ARG A 4 1.67 32.70 -7.71
N GLY A 5 1.05 31.58 -7.40
CA GLY A 5 1.21 30.91 -6.09
C GLY A 5 0.23 31.36 -5.00
N GLN A 6 -0.62 32.37 -5.24
CA GLN A 6 -1.69 32.74 -4.30
C GLN A 6 -2.78 31.67 -4.26
N LEU A 7 -3.26 31.30 -3.07
CA LEU A 7 -4.37 30.37 -2.86
C LEU A 7 -5.56 31.11 -2.25
N ARG A 8 -6.76 30.84 -2.74
CA ARG A 8 -7.98 31.45 -2.20
C ARG A 8 -9.15 30.49 -2.22
N ALA A 9 -9.81 30.32 -1.07
CA ALA A 9 -11.09 29.65 -0.88
C ALA A 9 -12.10 30.67 -0.37
N VAL A 10 -13.29 30.72 -0.96
CA VAL A 10 -14.38 31.63 -0.58
C VAL A 10 -15.66 30.86 -0.38
N ALA A 11 -16.26 30.96 0.80
CA ALA A 11 -17.47 30.24 1.20
C ALA A 11 -17.43 28.75 0.84
N LEU A 12 -16.24 28.14 0.91
CA LEU A 12 -16.00 26.80 0.40
C LEU A 12 -16.70 25.77 1.28
N THR A 13 -17.63 25.02 0.68
CA THR A 13 -18.33 23.93 1.35
C THR A 13 -18.20 22.66 0.52
N TRP A 14 -17.81 21.57 1.18
CA TRP A 14 -17.70 20.24 0.57
C TRP A 14 -18.49 19.23 1.38
N GLN A 15 -19.48 18.60 0.75
CA GLN A 15 -20.25 17.51 1.33
C GLN A 15 -20.11 16.25 0.46
N PRO A 16 -19.38 15.22 0.93
CA PRO A 16 -19.35 13.93 0.25
C PRO A 16 -20.74 13.33 0.12
N LEU A 17 -20.95 12.58 -0.95
CA LEU A 17 -22.18 11.83 -1.16
C LEU A 17 -22.41 10.84 0.00
N GLY A 18 -23.57 10.94 0.64
CA GLY A 18 -23.95 10.09 1.77
C GLY A 18 -23.44 10.57 3.13
N ALA A 19 -22.77 11.72 3.22
CA ALA A 19 -22.47 12.36 4.50
C ALA A 19 -23.69 13.15 5.00
N ASP A 20 -24.00 13.04 6.30
CA ASP A 20 -25.10 13.79 6.94
C ASP A 20 -24.79 15.29 7.07
N HIS A 21 -23.50 15.63 7.10
CA HIS A 21 -22.99 16.99 7.30
C HIS A 21 -21.81 17.27 6.36
N PRO A 22 -21.60 18.54 5.98
CA PRO A 22 -20.45 18.93 5.17
C PRO A 22 -19.12 18.71 5.93
N LEU A 23 -18.11 18.18 5.22
CA LEU A 23 -16.74 18.01 5.75
C LEU A 23 -15.96 19.32 5.80
N LEU A 24 -16.22 20.22 4.85
CA LEU A 24 -15.78 21.61 4.88
C LEU A 24 -17.03 22.47 4.81
N ASN A 25 -17.14 23.49 5.65
CA ASN A 25 -18.37 24.23 5.84
C ASN A 25 -18.09 25.73 5.89
N ASP A 26 -18.35 26.41 4.77
CA ASP A 26 -18.21 27.87 4.65
C ASP A 26 -16.78 28.33 5.01
N VAL A 27 -15.78 27.73 4.36
CA VAL A 27 -14.37 28.03 4.58
C VAL A 27 -13.95 29.22 3.72
N ASP A 28 -13.58 30.31 4.39
CA ASP A 28 -12.88 31.45 3.80
C ASP A 28 -11.40 31.42 4.21
N LEU A 29 -10.51 31.34 3.22
CA LEU A 29 -9.07 31.31 3.46
C LEU A 29 -8.31 31.93 2.28
N GLU A 30 -7.41 32.85 2.58
CA GLU A 30 -6.50 33.45 1.60
C GLU A 30 -5.05 33.30 2.06
N ILE A 31 -4.21 32.74 1.19
CA ILE A 31 -2.77 32.53 1.41
C ILE A 31 -2.03 33.25 0.29
N GLY A 32 -1.19 34.21 0.66
CA GLY A 32 -0.37 34.98 -0.26
C GLY A 32 0.69 34.14 -0.97
N ALA A 33 1.21 34.65 -2.10
CA ALA A 33 2.31 34.00 -2.81
C ALA A 33 3.58 33.96 -1.95
N GLY A 34 4.24 32.80 -1.87
CA GLY A 34 5.45 32.60 -1.08
C GLY A 34 5.22 32.45 0.43
N GLU A 35 3.97 32.56 0.92
CA GLU A 35 3.66 32.32 2.33
C GLU A 35 3.92 30.87 2.72
N ARG A 36 4.31 30.66 3.99
CA ARG A 36 4.55 29.35 4.59
C ARG A 36 3.55 29.12 5.71
N VAL A 37 2.55 28.32 5.44
CA VAL A 37 1.37 28.14 6.31
C VAL A 37 1.31 26.71 6.85
N LEU A 38 1.13 26.59 8.16
CA LEU A 38 0.70 25.33 8.79
C LEU A 38 -0.82 25.34 8.94
N LEU A 39 -1.47 24.37 8.31
CA LEU A 39 -2.86 24.03 8.48
C LEU A 39 -3.00 22.96 9.58
N ALA A 40 -3.24 23.39 10.81
CA ALA A 40 -3.37 22.51 11.96
C ALA A 40 -4.81 22.06 12.21
N GLY A 41 -5.00 20.86 12.73
CA GLY A 41 -6.32 20.32 13.05
C GLY A 41 -6.26 18.82 13.33
N VAL A 42 -7.23 18.30 14.07
CA VAL A 42 -7.30 16.86 14.38
C VAL A 42 -7.56 16.01 13.13
N SER A 43 -7.43 14.69 13.28
CA SER A 43 -7.85 13.77 12.22
C SER A 43 -9.34 13.98 11.92
N GLY A 44 -9.70 14.00 10.64
CA GLY A 44 -11.09 14.24 10.21
C GLY A 44 -11.54 15.70 10.18
N ALA A 45 -10.72 16.67 10.61
CA ALA A 45 -11.10 18.10 10.62
C ALA A 45 -11.34 18.73 9.23
N GLY A 46 -10.91 18.08 8.14
CA GLY A 46 -11.06 18.56 6.77
C GLY A 46 -9.76 19.05 6.10
N LYS A 47 -8.61 18.96 6.77
CA LYS A 47 -7.31 19.44 6.25
C LYS A 47 -6.93 18.87 4.87
N SER A 48 -6.91 17.54 4.75
CA SER A 48 -6.61 16.83 3.50
C SER A 48 -7.61 17.15 2.39
N THR A 49 -8.88 17.33 2.75
CA THR A 49 -9.95 17.75 1.82
C THR A 49 -9.65 19.15 1.26
N LEU A 50 -9.25 20.09 2.11
CA LEU A 50 -8.91 21.45 1.68
C LEU A 50 -7.66 21.46 0.78
N LEU A 51 -6.62 20.68 1.11
CA LEU A 51 -5.45 20.54 0.24
C LEU A 51 -5.82 19.94 -1.13
N ARG A 52 -6.71 18.93 -1.17
CA ARG A 52 -7.21 18.37 -2.44
C ARG A 52 -8.04 19.36 -3.24
N ALA A 53 -8.81 20.23 -2.57
CA ALA A 53 -9.53 21.31 -3.22
C ALA A 53 -8.56 22.29 -3.91
N PHE A 54 -7.51 22.73 -3.21
CA PHE A 54 -6.47 23.58 -3.79
C PHE A 54 -5.66 22.90 -4.91
N ALA A 55 -5.42 21.59 -4.80
CA ALA A 55 -4.78 20.81 -5.86
C ALA A 55 -5.69 20.56 -7.08
N GLY A 56 -7.00 20.86 -6.99
CA GLY A 56 -7.96 20.65 -8.07
C GLY A 56 -8.34 19.19 -8.31
N VAL A 57 -8.15 18.31 -7.33
CA VAL A 57 -8.38 16.85 -7.45
C VAL A 57 -9.55 16.35 -6.58
N LEU A 58 -10.35 17.27 -6.00
CA LEU A 58 -11.39 16.89 -5.04
C LEU A 58 -12.61 16.20 -5.70
N GLU A 59 -13.21 16.85 -6.70
CA GLU A 59 -14.48 16.41 -7.32
C GLU A 59 -14.32 15.16 -8.20
N ASP A 60 -13.16 14.97 -8.83
CA ASP A 60 -12.90 13.85 -9.74
C ASP A 60 -12.77 12.50 -9.03
N HIS A 61 -12.59 12.50 -7.70
CA HIS A 61 -12.23 11.29 -6.95
C HIS A 61 -13.22 10.94 -5.85
N THR A 62 -13.96 11.93 -5.34
CA THR A 62 -14.96 11.71 -4.30
C THR A 62 -16.28 12.28 -4.80
N PRO A 63 -17.33 11.47 -5.00
CA PRO A 63 -18.65 12.00 -5.29
C PRO A 63 -19.11 12.90 -4.15
N GLY A 64 -19.63 14.08 -4.47
CA GLY A 64 -20.09 15.04 -3.48
C GLY A 64 -20.52 16.34 -4.12
N GLU A 65 -20.96 17.28 -3.29
CA GLU A 65 -21.34 18.62 -3.70
C GLU A 65 -20.29 19.60 -3.20
N LEU A 66 -19.63 20.29 -4.15
CA LEU A 66 -18.74 21.41 -3.90
C LEU A 66 -19.49 22.72 -4.18
N THR A 67 -19.51 23.61 -3.20
CA THR A 67 -20.04 24.98 -3.37
C THR A 67 -19.01 25.99 -2.88
N GLY A 68 -19.15 27.24 -3.32
CA GLY A 68 -18.14 28.28 -3.13
C GLY A 68 -17.13 28.33 -4.27
N GLU A 69 -16.00 28.99 -4.03
CA GLU A 69 -14.94 29.20 -5.03
C GLU A 69 -13.58 28.76 -4.48
N VAL A 70 -12.79 28.04 -5.28
CA VAL A 70 -11.39 27.70 -4.98
C VAL A 70 -10.51 28.07 -6.17
N THR A 71 -9.53 28.95 -5.94
CA THR A 71 -8.60 29.42 -6.97
C THR A 71 -7.15 29.32 -6.55
N VAL A 72 -6.29 29.11 -7.55
CA VAL A 72 -4.83 29.13 -7.42
C VAL A 72 -4.25 30.03 -8.51
N GLY A 73 -3.51 31.07 -8.11
CA GLY A 73 -3.02 32.10 -9.02
C GLY A 73 -4.15 32.85 -9.75
N GLY A 74 -5.33 32.95 -9.14
CA GLY A 74 -6.52 33.61 -9.71
C GLY A 74 -7.28 32.80 -10.77
N VAL A 75 -6.97 31.51 -10.93
CA VAL A 75 -7.66 30.58 -11.84
C VAL A 75 -8.33 29.49 -11.00
N PRO A 76 -9.52 28.97 -11.39
CA PRO A 76 -10.14 27.85 -10.68
C PRO A 76 -9.19 26.66 -10.51
N ALA A 77 -9.09 26.12 -9.30
CA ALA A 77 -8.18 25.01 -9.00
C ALA A 77 -8.45 23.77 -9.88
N ALA A 78 -9.72 23.49 -10.16
CA ALA A 78 -10.17 22.40 -11.03
C ALA A 78 -9.69 22.50 -12.49
N ALA A 79 -9.08 23.62 -12.90
CA ALA A 79 -8.47 23.74 -14.24
C ALA A 79 -7.23 22.84 -14.44
N GLY A 80 -6.75 22.15 -13.39
CA GLY A 80 -5.73 21.10 -13.49
C GLY A 80 -4.35 21.63 -13.88
N ARG A 81 -3.76 22.45 -13.02
CA ARG A 81 -2.51 23.18 -13.32
C ARG A 81 -1.27 22.47 -12.77
N GLY A 82 -0.22 22.42 -13.58
CA GLY A 82 1.09 21.86 -13.20
C GLY A 82 1.93 22.70 -12.22
N ASP A 83 1.39 23.83 -11.74
CA ASP A 83 2.04 24.73 -10.79
C ASP A 83 1.70 24.40 -9.33
N VAL A 84 0.89 23.37 -9.07
CA VAL A 84 0.60 22.87 -7.72
C VAL A 84 1.16 21.46 -7.56
N GLY A 85 2.05 21.28 -6.58
CA GLY A 85 2.56 19.96 -6.18
C GLY A 85 1.87 19.49 -4.91
N LEU A 86 1.18 18.35 -4.96
CA LEU A 86 0.59 17.71 -3.78
C LEU A 86 1.38 16.45 -3.40
N VAL A 87 1.82 16.38 -2.15
CA VAL A 87 2.39 15.19 -1.53
C VAL A 87 1.41 14.64 -0.50
N GLY A 88 0.94 13.42 -0.71
CA GLY A 88 -0.03 12.77 0.17
C GLY A 88 0.57 12.22 1.47
N GLN A 89 -0.33 11.85 2.39
CA GLN A 89 -0.02 11.29 3.71
C GLN A 89 0.67 9.92 3.65
N GLN A 90 0.26 9.06 2.72
CA GLN A 90 0.76 7.69 2.61
C GLN A 90 1.92 7.63 1.60
N PRO A 91 3.15 7.28 2.02
CA PRO A 91 4.34 7.34 1.15
C PRO A 91 4.21 6.53 -0.13
N PHE A 92 3.69 5.30 -0.03
CA PHE A 92 3.61 4.37 -1.16
C PHE A 92 2.43 4.64 -2.10
N ASP A 93 1.37 5.30 -1.62
CA ASP A 93 0.21 5.66 -2.47
C ASP A 93 0.59 6.70 -3.52
N SER A 94 1.68 7.44 -3.29
CA SER A 94 2.23 8.43 -4.21
C SER A 94 3.15 7.84 -5.28
N VAL A 95 3.45 6.54 -5.25
CA VAL A 95 4.36 5.88 -6.20
C VAL A 95 3.59 5.41 -7.44
N VAL A 96 3.89 6.01 -8.59
CA VAL A 96 3.23 5.81 -9.88
C VAL A 96 4.07 5.04 -10.89
N ALA A 97 5.39 4.87 -10.67
CA ALA A 97 6.28 4.08 -11.53
C ALA A 97 7.17 3.06 -10.78
N GLU A 98 7.74 2.12 -11.53
CA GLU A 98 8.54 0.99 -10.99
C GLU A 98 9.95 1.36 -10.57
N THR A 99 10.50 2.43 -11.15
CA THR A 99 11.85 2.91 -10.84
C THR A 99 11.80 4.37 -10.42
N VAL A 100 12.75 4.74 -9.57
CA VAL A 100 12.89 6.09 -9.01
C VAL A 100 12.84 7.16 -10.11
N GLY A 101 13.63 7.00 -11.18
CA GLY A 101 13.68 7.99 -12.26
C GLY A 101 12.39 8.08 -13.06
N ARG A 102 11.68 6.96 -13.27
CA ARG A 102 10.40 6.97 -13.96
C ARG A 102 9.29 7.60 -13.11
N ASP A 103 9.37 7.43 -11.79
CA ASP A 103 8.38 7.98 -10.86
C ASP A 103 8.46 9.51 -10.83
N VAL A 104 9.69 10.03 -10.70
CA VAL A 104 9.96 11.47 -10.70
C VAL A 104 9.69 12.09 -12.08
N ALA A 105 9.93 11.36 -13.17
CA ALA A 105 9.63 11.83 -14.51
C ALA A 105 8.13 11.95 -14.83
N PHE A 106 7.26 11.27 -14.07
CA PHE A 106 5.83 11.15 -14.40
C PHE A 106 5.11 12.50 -14.56
N GLY A 107 5.33 13.44 -13.61
CA GLY A 107 4.77 14.79 -13.69
C GLY A 107 5.28 15.55 -14.92
N PRO A 108 6.61 15.73 -15.07
CA PRO A 108 7.22 16.32 -16.27
C PRO A 108 6.77 15.71 -17.61
N GLU A 109 6.54 14.40 -17.66
CA GLU A 109 5.98 13.72 -18.84
C GLU A 109 4.57 14.21 -19.18
N ASN A 110 3.71 14.34 -18.17
CA ASN A 110 2.33 14.80 -18.34
C ASN A 110 2.25 16.30 -18.68
N LEU A 111 3.25 17.08 -18.26
CA LEU A 111 3.43 18.48 -18.69
C LEU A 111 3.92 18.62 -20.14
N GLY A 112 4.21 17.51 -20.84
CA GLY A 112 4.64 17.52 -22.24
C GLY A 112 6.06 18.09 -22.44
N LEU A 113 6.91 18.05 -21.40
CA LEU A 113 8.25 18.62 -21.48
C LEU A 113 9.19 17.80 -22.36
N PRO A 114 10.21 18.40 -23.00
CA PRO A 114 11.21 17.65 -23.76
C PRO A 114 12.00 16.68 -22.89
N VAL A 115 12.33 15.48 -23.42
CA VAL A 115 13.06 14.42 -22.68
C VAL A 115 14.38 14.93 -22.05
N ALA A 116 15.11 15.82 -22.74
CA ALA A 116 16.34 16.40 -22.21
C ALA A 116 16.09 17.24 -20.95
N GLU A 117 15.00 18.01 -20.93
CA GLU A 117 14.59 18.80 -19.77
C GLU A 117 14.10 17.90 -18.63
N ILE A 118 13.27 16.88 -18.95
CA ILE A 118 12.80 15.89 -17.96
C ILE A 118 14.00 15.27 -17.23
N ARG A 119 15.04 14.86 -17.97
CA ARG A 119 16.25 14.27 -17.37
C ARG A 119 16.94 15.23 -16.39
N GLY A 120 17.04 16.50 -16.74
CA GLY A 120 17.61 17.53 -15.86
C GLY A 120 16.77 17.72 -14.59
N ARG A 121 15.44 17.83 -14.74
CA ARG A 121 14.52 18.00 -13.60
C ARG A 121 14.50 16.80 -12.66
N VAL A 122 14.58 15.57 -13.19
CA VAL A 122 14.67 14.36 -12.37
C VAL A 122 15.94 14.37 -11.51
N ALA A 123 17.09 14.71 -12.09
CA ALA A 123 18.34 14.80 -11.35
C ALA A 123 18.28 15.89 -10.27
N GLU A 124 17.84 17.10 -10.64
CA GLU A 124 17.69 18.24 -9.72
C GLU A 124 16.75 17.92 -8.56
N ALA A 125 15.60 17.30 -8.82
CA ALA A 125 14.61 16.98 -7.79
C ALA A 125 15.10 15.88 -6.82
N LEU A 126 15.84 14.89 -7.30
CA LEU A 126 16.43 13.85 -6.45
C LEU A 126 17.57 14.41 -5.58
N GLU A 127 18.36 15.35 -6.11
CA GLU A 127 19.39 16.05 -5.36
C GLU A 127 18.78 16.94 -4.26
N LEU A 128 17.72 17.68 -4.57
CA LEU A 128 17.02 18.56 -3.64
C LEU A 128 16.49 17.86 -2.38
N VAL A 129 16.16 16.58 -2.49
CA VAL A 129 15.64 15.78 -1.36
C VAL A 129 16.68 14.84 -0.75
N ASP A 130 17.95 14.97 -1.13
CA ASP A 130 19.05 14.08 -0.73
C ASP A 130 18.69 12.59 -0.92
N PHE A 131 18.26 12.24 -2.14
CA PHE A 131 17.81 10.88 -2.43
C PHE A 131 19.00 9.91 -2.58
N PRO A 132 19.07 8.83 -1.80
CA PRO A 132 20.29 8.02 -1.69
C PRO A 132 20.52 7.04 -2.85
N PHE A 133 19.55 6.85 -3.75
CA PHE A 133 19.62 5.84 -4.79
C PHE A 133 19.61 6.41 -6.21
N ARG A 134 20.17 5.63 -7.13
CA ARG A 134 20.18 5.94 -8.57
C ARG A 134 18.78 5.82 -9.17
N THR A 135 18.55 6.48 -10.30
CA THR A 135 17.27 6.51 -11.03
C THR A 135 16.73 5.13 -11.44
N GLY A 136 17.59 4.13 -11.63
CA GLY A 136 17.18 2.75 -11.95
C GLY A 136 16.75 1.91 -10.74
N HIS A 137 16.85 2.43 -9.52
CA HIS A 137 16.49 1.67 -8.32
C HIS A 137 14.99 1.35 -8.28
N PRO A 138 14.58 0.10 -7.95
CA PRO A 138 13.17 -0.27 -7.84
C PRO A 138 12.46 0.51 -6.74
N THR A 139 11.27 1.02 -7.01
CA THR A 139 10.46 1.74 -6.01
C THR A 139 9.88 0.82 -4.95
N ALA A 140 9.62 -0.45 -5.30
CA ALA A 140 9.14 -1.47 -4.37
C ALA A 140 10.16 -1.83 -3.26
N ALA A 141 11.44 -1.49 -3.44
CA ALA A 141 12.50 -1.77 -2.47
C ALA A 141 12.75 -0.61 -1.48
N LEU A 142 12.03 0.50 -1.62
CA LEU A 142 12.19 1.68 -0.77
C LEU A 142 11.56 1.47 0.61
N SER A 143 12.17 2.04 1.65
CA SER A 143 11.52 2.21 2.95
C SER A 143 10.43 3.30 2.88
N GLY A 144 9.55 3.38 3.88
CA GLY A 144 8.52 4.43 3.93
C GLY A 144 9.10 5.86 3.88
N GLY A 145 10.20 6.12 4.60
CA GLY A 145 10.90 7.42 4.54
C GLY A 145 11.52 7.73 3.19
N GLN A 146 12.06 6.70 2.52
CA GLN A 146 12.59 6.87 1.17
C GLN A 146 11.45 7.10 0.16
N ALA A 147 10.34 6.36 0.27
CA ALA A 147 9.16 6.57 -0.57
C ALA A 147 8.58 7.99 -0.39
N GLN A 148 8.56 8.53 0.83
CA GLN A 148 8.07 9.89 1.06
C GLN A 148 8.97 10.95 0.40
N ARG A 149 10.30 10.80 0.49
CA ARG A 149 11.24 11.69 -0.22
C ARG A 149 11.12 11.56 -1.73
N LEU A 150 10.88 10.36 -2.24
CA LEU A 150 10.59 10.16 -3.66
C LEU A 150 9.31 10.90 -4.09
N ALA A 151 8.24 10.82 -3.28
CA ALA A 151 7.00 11.52 -3.54
C ALA A 151 7.20 13.05 -3.58
N LEU A 152 8.00 13.59 -2.66
CA LEU A 152 8.42 15.00 -2.68
C LEU A 152 9.22 15.32 -3.95
N ALA A 153 10.22 14.53 -4.32
CA ALA A 153 10.97 14.72 -5.57
C ALA A 153 10.06 14.71 -6.81
N GLY A 154 9.09 13.79 -6.87
CA GLY A 154 8.10 13.74 -7.96
C GLY A 154 7.26 15.01 -8.07
N ALA A 155 6.86 15.60 -6.95
CA ALA A 155 6.17 16.89 -6.94
C ALA A 155 7.10 18.04 -7.38
N LEU A 156 8.34 18.07 -6.89
CA LEU A 156 9.31 19.12 -7.19
C LEU A 156 9.83 19.11 -8.62
N ALA A 157 9.85 17.95 -9.28
CA ALA A 157 10.23 17.84 -10.69
C ALA A 157 9.26 18.62 -11.60
N MET A 158 8.03 18.90 -11.16
CA MET A 158 7.10 19.76 -11.88
C MET A 158 7.49 21.25 -11.83
N LYS A 159 8.37 21.63 -10.87
CA LYS A 159 8.68 23.01 -10.49
C LYS A 159 7.43 23.81 -10.10
N PRO A 160 6.71 23.37 -9.05
CA PRO A 160 5.45 24.00 -8.66
C PRO A 160 5.68 25.39 -8.02
N ASP A 161 4.76 26.31 -8.26
CA ASP A 161 4.67 27.59 -7.56
C ASP A 161 4.02 27.41 -6.16
N VAL A 162 3.25 26.33 -5.96
CA VAL A 162 2.62 25.94 -4.68
C VAL A 162 2.97 24.52 -4.32
N LEU A 163 3.49 24.31 -3.10
CA LEU A 163 3.74 22.99 -2.52
C LEU A 163 2.74 22.72 -1.39
N LEU A 164 1.91 21.69 -1.57
CA LEU A 164 0.92 21.22 -0.61
C LEU A 164 1.39 19.89 -0.02
N LEU A 165 1.54 19.82 1.30
CA LEU A 165 2.00 18.63 2.00
C LEU A 165 0.93 18.16 2.99
N ASP A 166 0.40 16.96 2.80
CA ASP A 166 -0.62 16.36 3.65
C ASP A 166 0.02 15.38 4.65
N GLU A 167 0.20 15.80 5.90
CA GLU A 167 0.79 15.02 7.00
C GLU A 167 2.09 14.28 6.61
N PRO A 168 3.08 14.97 6.01
CA PRO A 168 4.17 14.30 5.28
C PRO A 168 5.14 13.55 6.21
N GLY A 169 5.14 13.86 7.51
CA GLY A 169 5.96 13.18 8.53
C GLY A 169 5.24 12.07 9.30
N ALA A 170 3.93 11.90 9.12
CA ALA A 170 3.10 11.10 10.03
C ALA A 170 3.49 9.62 10.10
N MET A 171 4.03 9.05 9.02
CA MET A 171 4.43 7.64 8.92
C MET A 171 5.94 7.40 9.05
N LEU A 172 6.69 8.42 9.45
CA LEU A 172 8.15 8.37 9.50
C LEU A 172 8.65 8.30 10.95
N ASP A 173 9.80 7.66 11.14
CA ASP A 173 10.52 7.80 12.41
C ASP A 173 11.02 9.24 12.59
N ALA A 174 11.26 9.64 13.84
CA ALA A 174 11.65 11.02 14.16
C ALA A 174 12.88 11.52 13.35
N PRO A 175 13.96 10.73 13.16
CA PRO A 175 15.08 11.16 12.33
C PRO A 175 14.72 11.36 10.85
N SER A 176 13.88 10.51 10.27
CA SER A 176 13.47 10.65 8.86
C SER A 176 12.47 11.78 8.67
N ALA A 177 11.56 12.01 9.63
CA ALA A 177 10.67 13.16 9.64
C ALA A 177 11.46 14.48 9.73
N ALA A 178 12.48 14.55 10.58
CA ALA A 178 13.36 15.73 10.69
C ALA A 178 14.08 16.02 9.36
N ARG A 179 14.69 15.01 8.74
CA ARG A 179 15.34 15.16 7.41
C ARG A 179 14.37 15.59 6.32
N LEU A 180 13.14 15.08 6.34
CA LEU A 180 12.11 15.49 5.38
C LEU A 180 11.77 16.97 5.54
N ARG A 181 11.57 17.43 6.77
CA ARG A 181 11.25 18.83 7.08
C ARG A 181 12.40 19.78 6.70
N GLU A 182 13.64 19.36 6.92
CA GLU A 182 14.83 20.07 6.46
C GLU A 182 14.86 20.21 4.93
N ALA A 183 14.65 19.11 4.20
CA ALA A 183 14.56 19.14 2.74
C ALA A 183 13.41 20.05 2.23
N VAL A 184 12.25 20.03 2.89
CA VAL A 184 11.14 20.95 2.58
C VAL A 184 11.56 22.39 2.80
N ASN A 185 12.19 22.71 3.93
CA ASN A 185 12.66 24.06 4.25
C ASN A 185 13.68 24.59 3.23
N ASP A 186 14.63 23.74 2.81
CA ASP A 186 15.64 24.08 1.81
C ASP A 186 15.01 24.36 0.44
N VAL A 187 14.05 23.53 0.05
CA VAL A 187 13.31 23.68 -1.20
C VAL A 187 12.56 25.00 -1.23
N VAL A 188 11.72 25.28 -0.23
CA VAL A 188 10.89 26.51 -0.22
C VAL A 188 11.73 27.77 -0.09
N THR A 189 12.89 27.69 0.57
CA THR A 189 13.84 28.81 0.67
C THR A 189 14.56 29.06 -0.65
N ARG A 190 14.86 28.02 -1.43
CA ARG A 190 15.50 28.17 -2.74
C ARG A 190 14.54 28.58 -3.85
N THR A 191 13.30 28.09 -3.84
CA THR A 191 12.35 28.30 -4.94
C THR A 191 11.42 29.48 -4.70
N GLY A 192 11.18 29.86 -3.45
CA GLY A 192 10.17 30.87 -3.10
C GLY A 192 8.72 30.38 -3.31
N ALA A 193 8.51 29.07 -3.46
CA ALA A 193 7.18 28.49 -3.62
C ALA A 193 6.32 28.71 -2.36
N THR A 194 5.02 28.95 -2.55
CA THR A 194 4.04 28.97 -1.46
C THR A 194 3.98 27.58 -0.82
N LEU A 195 4.08 27.49 0.49
CA LEU A 195 4.02 26.23 1.23
C LEU A 195 2.75 26.17 2.08
N VAL A 196 1.97 25.11 1.91
CA VAL A 196 0.89 24.76 2.84
C VAL A 196 1.10 23.34 3.33
N VAL A 197 1.28 23.19 4.63
CA VAL A 197 1.40 21.87 5.26
C VAL A 197 0.19 21.61 6.12
N ALA A 198 -0.52 20.51 5.89
CA ALA A 198 -1.49 20.00 6.85
C ALA A 198 -0.80 19.07 7.85
N ASP A 199 -0.92 19.35 9.15
CA ASP A 199 -0.39 18.46 10.19
C ASP A 199 -1.18 18.59 11.49
N HIS A 200 -1.21 17.54 12.30
CA HIS A 200 -1.69 17.61 13.69
C HIS A 200 -0.52 17.83 14.67
N ASP A 201 0.73 17.65 14.20
CA ASP A 201 1.95 17.98 14.93
C ASP A 201 2.45 19.40 14.62
N ILE A 202 2.07 20.37 15.45
CA ILE A 202 2.53 21.77 15.33
C ILE A 202 4.03 21.86 15.68
N SER A 203 4.51 21.01 16.59
CA SER A 203 5.89 21.03 17.08
C SER A 203 6.89 20.80 15.96
N GLY A 204 6.54 19.93 15.01
CA GLY A 204 7.38 19.58 13.89
C GLY A 204 7.71 20.73 12.94
N TRP A 205 6.84 21.74 12.83
CA TRP A 205 6.94 22.78 11.80
C TRP A 205 7.37 24.15 12.35
N ALA A 206 7.62 24.24 13.65
CA ALA A 206 8.14 25.43 14.28
C ALA A 206 9.46 25.85 13.63
N GLY A 207 9.55 27.11 13.21
CA GLY A 207 10.73 27.67 12.52
C GLY A 207 10.78 27.45 11.01
N ILE A 208 9.84 26.68 10.44
CA ILE A 208 9.70 26.49 8.99
C ILE A 208 8.53 27.31 8.44
N VAL A 209 7.41 27.29 9.16
CA VAL A 209 6.18 28.03 8.83
C VAL A 209 6.07 29.33 9.63
N GLU A 210 5.38 30.31 9.06
CA GLU A 210 5.27 31.67 9.61
C GLU A 210 3.83 32.00 10.06
N ARG A 211 2.84 31.29 9.52
CA ARG A 211 1.41 31.47 9.78
C ARG A 211 0.78 30.14 10.19
N LEU A 212 -0.12 30.19 11.16
CA LEU A 212 -0.86 29.03 11.68
C LEU A 212 -2.36 29.23 11.43
N VAL A 213 -2.94 28.31 10.67
CA VAL A 213 -4.39 28.23 10.42
C VAL A 213 -4.90 26.97 11.10
N VAL A 214 -5.86 27.10 12.00
CA VAL A 214 -6.44 25.97 12.74
C VAL A 214 -7.80 25.66 12.15
N ILE A 215 -7.98 24.44 11.65
CA ILE A 215 -9.28 23.91 11.23
C ILE A 215 -9.83 23.00 12.30
N ASP A 216 -11.09 23.23 12.65
CA ASP A 216 -11.89 22.36 13.49
C ASP A 216 -13.27 22.17 12.87
N SER A 217 -13.76 20.93 12.82
CA SER A 217 -15.09 20.58 12.34
C SER A 217 -15.45 21.23 10.97
N GLY A 218 -14.48 21.24 10.05
CA GLY A 218 -14.66 21.79 8.71
C GLY A 218 -14.66 23.31 8.61
N ARG A 219 -14.31 24.05 9.67
CA ARG A 219 -14.27 25.52 9.73
C ARG A 219 -12.92 26.03 10.19
N VAL A 220 -12.56 27.25 9.76
CA VAL A 220 -11.37 27.95 10.27
C VAL A 220 -11.69 28.48 11.68
N LEU A 221 -11.01 27.93 12.67
CA LEU A 221 -11.10 28.32 14.07
C LEU A 221 -10.16 29.48 14.41
N ALA A 222 -8.98 29.49 13.80
CA ALA A 222 -7.95 30.51 14.02
C ALA A 222 -7.10 30.69 12.77
N ASP A 223 -6.62 31.90 12.55
CA ASP A 223 -5.75 32.26 11.45
C ASP A 223 -4.90 33.46 11.86
N GLY A 224 -3.58 33.30 11.85
CA GLY A 224 -2.67 34.39 12.18
C GLY A 224 -1.21 33.97 12.25
N PRO A 225 -0.31 34.89 12.66
CA PRO A 225 1.11 34.59 12.83
C PRO A 225 1.33 33.42 13.79
N PHE A 226 2.25 32.52 13.43
CA PHE A 226 2.46 31.26 14.14
C PHE A 226 2.65 31.45 15.65
N GLY A 227 3.53 32.37 16.06
CA GLY A 227 3.82 32.63 17.47
C GLY A 227 2.64 33.25 18.24
N GLU A 228 1.81 34.06 17.58
CA GLU A 228 0.66 34.71 18.20
C GLU A 228 -0.48 33.71 18.46
N VAL A 229 -0.83 32.90 17.46
CA VAL A 229 -1.85 31.86 17.60
C VAL A 229 -1.40 30.83 18.65
N LEU A 230 -0.14 30.42 18.62
CA LEU A 230 0.40 29.47 19.60
C LEU A 230 0.36 30.03 21.03
N GLY A 231 0.76 31.29 21.22
CA GLY A 231 0.79 31.94 22.53
C GLY A 231 -0.60 32.21 23.11
N THR A 232 -1.58 32.58 22.27
CA THR A 232 -2.94 32.90 22.70
C THR A 232 -3.84 31.68 22.84
N MET A 233 -3.64 30.63 22.01
CA MET A 233 -4.53 29.46 21.95
C MET A 233 -3.90 28.17 22.47
N GLY A 234 -2.64 28.16 22.94
CA GLY A 234 -1.92 26.93 23.30
C GLY A 234 -2.71 25.94 24.16
N ALA A 235 -3.41 26.40 25.21
CA ALA A 235 -4.26 25.55 26.05
C ALA A 235 -5.43 24.94 25.27
N ARG A 236 -6.12 25.74 24.45
CA ARG A 236 -7.23 25.29 23.61
C ARG A 236 -6.77 24.34 22.50
N LEU A 237 -5.58 24.55 21.94
CA LEU A 237 -4.99 23.63 20.95
C LEU A 237 -4.69 22.25 21.56
N LEU A 238 -4.26 22.23 22.83
CA LEU A 238 -4.07 20.98 23.58
C LEU A 238 -5.41 20.28 23.88
N GLU A 239 -6.43 21.03 24.27
CA GLU A 239 -7.79 20.50 24.48
C GLU A 239 -8.41 19.94 23.19
N LEU A 240 -8.13 20.57 22.04
CA LEU A 240 -8.51 20.04 20.74
C LEU A 240 -7.77 18.75 20.39
N GLY A 241 -6.62 18.47 21.00
CA GLY A 241 -5.84 17.26 20.72
C GLY A 241 -4.68 17.46 19.75
N LEU A 242 -4.17 18.67 19.58
CA LEU A 242 -3.00 18.94 18.74
C LEU A 242 -1.70 18.76 19.54
N TRP A 243 -0.61 18.38 18.86
CA TRP A 243 0.71 18.37 19.50
C TRP A 243 1.31 19.76 19.46
N VAL A 244 1.40 20.40 20.63
CA VAL A 244 1.87 21.77 20.81
C VAL A 244 3.32 21.77 21.31
N PRO A 245 4.23 22.56 20.70
CA PRO A 245 5.62 22.62 21.13
C PRO A 245 5.78 22.95 22.62
N GLY A 246 6.60 22.16 23.32
CA GLY A 246 6.89 22.33 24.75
C GLY A 246 5.81 21.80 25.70
N ALA A 247 4.70 21.27 25.20
CA ALA A 247 3.70 20.61 26.03
C ALA A 247 4.19 19.26 26.55
N PRO A 248 3.75 18.83 27.76
CA PRO A 248 4.07 17.50 28.28
C PRO A 248 3.44 16.39 27.40
N ASP A 249 3.92 15.15 27.54
CA ASP A 249 3.24 14.00 26.92
C ASP A 249 1.79 13.91 27.42
N PRO A 250 0.82 13.48 26.58
CA PRO A 250 -0.55 13.27 27.04
C PRO A 250 -0.63 12.09 28.03
N GLU A 251 -1.51 12.22 29.02
CA GLU A 251 -1.74 11.15 29.98
C GLU A 251 -2.61 10.04 29.36
N PRO A 252 -2.20 8.77 29.43
CA PRO A 252 -2.99 7.66 28.92
C PRO A 252 -4.34 7.53 29.64
N VAL A 253 -5.42 7.33 28.88
CA VAL A 253 -6.77 7.21 29.44
C VAL A 253 -6.98 5.80 29.99
N ALA A 254 -7.20 5.66 31.29
CA ALA A 254 -7.45 4.35 31.91
C ALA A 254 -8.83 3.79 31.48
N VAL A 255 -8.86 2.51 31.10
CA VAL A 255 -10.08 1.81 30.68
C VAL A 255 -10.21 0.49 31.43
N ASP A 256 -11.41 0.15 31.90
CA ASP A 256 -11.66 -1.15 32.51
C ASP A 256 -11.85 -2.22 31.44
N LEU A 257 -10.83 -3.07 31.26
CA LEU A 257 -10.84 -4.20 30.34
C LEU A 257 -11.30 -5.52 31.00
N GLY A 258 -11.59 -5.51 32.31
CA GLY A 258 -11.74 -6.72 33.11
C GLY A 258 -10.40 -7.45 33.36
N ARG A 259 -10.43 -8.56 34.12
CA ARG A 259 -9.23 -9.37 34.38
C ARG A 259 -9.03 -10.43 33.30
N ASN A 260 -7.78 -10.63 32.91
CA ASN A 260 -7.38 -11.72 32.02
C ASN A 260 -7.60 -13.10 32.67
N THR A 261 -7.79 -14.12 31.84
CA THR A 261 -7.94 -15.53 32.22
C THR A 261 -6.64 -16.19 32.69
N PHE A 262 -5.47 -15.64 32.36
CA PHE A 262 -4.16 -16.11 32.82
C PHE A 262 -3.90 -15.61 34.26
N ARG A 263 -3.64 -16.52 35.20
CA ARG A 263 -3.73 -16.24 36.65
C ARG A 263 -2.40 -15.93 37.35
N GLU A 264 -1.23 -16.17 36.74
CA GLU A 264 0.08 -16.04 37.41
C GLU A 264 0.99 -14.98 36.77
N THR A 265 0.92 -13.75 37.28
CA THR A 265 1.80 -12.64 36.89
C THR A 265 3.28 -13.03 36.92
N GLY A 266 4.01 -12.72 35.85
CA GLY A 266 5.44 -13.00 35.71
C GLY A 266 5.79 -14.23 34.87
N GLU A 267 4.82 -15.08 34.52
CA GLU A 267 5.02 -16.21 33.59
C GLU A 267 5.39 -15.71 32.18
N VAL A 268 6.22 -16.48 31.47
CA VAL A 268 6.56 -16.21 30.07
C VAL A 268 5.38 -16.62 29.17
N VAL A 269 4.66 -15.64 28.64
CA VAL A 269 3.47 -15.86 27.82
C VAL A 269 3.78 -15.96 26.32
N ALA A 270 4.88 -15.33 25.86
CA ALA A 270 5.38 -15.50 24.50
C ALA A 270 6.92 -15.52 24.48
N ARG A 271 7.48 -16.33 23.57
CA ARG A 271 8.93 -16.50 23.44
C ARG A 271 9.33 -16.80 22.01
N ALA A 272 10.40 -16.17 21.56
CA ALA A 272 11.20 -16.54 20.39
C ALA A 272 12.62 -16.85 20.85
N ARG A 273 13.19 -17.99 20.40
CA ARG A 273 14.57 -18.39 20.68
C ARG A 273 15.34 -18.67 19.40
N GLY A 274 16.45 -17.95 19.20
CA GLY A 274 17.35 -18.10 18.07
C GLY A 274 16.65 -18.11 16.71
N ILE A 275 15.63 -17.26 16.56
CA ILE A 275 14.79 -17.33 15.37
C ILE A 275 15.49 -16.71 14.17
N THR A 276 15.46 -17.44 13.06
CA THR A 276 15.88 -16.94 11.75
C THR A 276 14.68 -16.94 10.82
N VAL A 277 14.47 -15.81 10.15
CA VAL A 277 13.36 -15.64 9.22
C VAL A 277 13.88 -15.10 7.91
N ASP A 278 13.56 -15.83 6.85
CA ASP A 278 13.82 -15.42 5.49
C ASP A 278 12.50 -14.97 4.84
N ARG A 279 12.46 -13.76 4.28
CA ARG A 279 11.35 -13.29 3.47
C ARG A 279 11.65 -13.55 2.01
N ARG A 280 10.78 -14.35 1.39
CA ARG A 280 10.75 -14.47 -0.07
C ARG A 280 9.88 -13.35 -0.62
N PRO A 281 10.29 -12.67 -1.70
CA PRO A 281 9.38 -11.78 -2.39
C PRO A 281 8.17 -12.57 -2.92
N PRO A 282 7.02 -11.93 -3.07
CA PRO A 282 5.83 -12.58 -3.62
C PRO A 282 6.13 -13.11 -5.02
N LEU A 283 5.35 -14.12 -5.43
CA LEU A 283 5.30 -14.51 -6.84
C LEU A 283 4.59 -13.39 -7.61
N THR A 284 5.36 -12.47 -8.19
CA THR A 284 4.85 -11.45 -9.11
C THR A 284 4.77 -12.02 -10.53
N LEU A 285 4.08 -11.33 -11.44
CA LEU A 285 4.11 -11.62 -12.88
C LEU A 285 5.55 -11.65 -13.41
N ARG A 286 6.45 -10.91 -12.78
CA ARG A 286 7.87 -10.78 -13.14
C ARG A 286 8.82 -11.73 -12.41
N SER A 287 8.50 -12.20 -11.20
CA SER A 287 9.47 -12.99 -10.41
C SER A 287 9.69 -14.38 -11.03
N THR A 288 10.81 -14.51 -11.72
CA THR A 288 11.34 -15.76 -12.27
C THR A 288 12.26 -16.40 -11.25
N ARG A 289 11.75 -16.82 -10.07
CA ARG A 289 12.41 -17.75 -9.12
C ARG A 289 13.84 -17.46 -8.63
N GLU A 290 14.54 -16.42 -9.09
CA GLU A 290 15.95 -16.12 -8.75
C GLU A 290 16.11 -15.08 -7.64
N ASP A 291 15.03 -14.48 -7.12
CA ASP A 291 15.17 -13.65 -5.94
C ASP A 291 15.49 -14.54 -4.73
N GLU A 292 16.74 -14.48 -4.29
CA GLU A 292 17.18 -15.18 -3.10
C GLU A 292 16.33 -14.72 -1.90
N PRO A 293 15.88 -15.67 -1.05
CA PRO A 293 15.23 -15.32 0.19
C PRO A 293 16.09 -14.32 0.96
N ARG A 294 15.56 -13.12 1.22
CA ARG A 294 16.27 -12.14 2.03
C ARG A 294 16.12 -12.52 3.48
N ARG A 295 17.23 -12.79 4.15
CA ARG A 295 17.21 -12.95 5.61
C ARG A 295 16.87 -11.62 6.26
N VAL A 296 15.84 -11.63 7.11
CA VAL A 296 15.34 -10.43 7.81
C VAL A 296 15.64 -10.52 9.30
N LEU A 297 15.49 -11.70 9.90
CA LEU A 297 15.86 -11.95 11.30
C LEU A 297 17.02 -12.94 11.34
N HIS A 298 18.03 -12.64 12.15
CA HIS A 298 19.24 -13.44 12.32
C HIS A 298 19.41 -13.77 13.81
N ASP A 299 19.15 -15.03 14.18
CA ASP A 299 19.36 -15.54 15.54
C ASP A 299 18.78 -14.63 16.64
N VAL A 300 17.51 -14.26 16.49
CA VAL A 300 16.85 -13.30 17.39
C VAL A 300 16.19 -14.01 18.56
N ASP A 301 16.49 -13.53 19.78
CA ASP A 301 15.80 -13.91 21.01
C ASP A 301 14.84 -12.80 21.46
N ALA A 302 13.61 -13.18 21.82
CA ALA A 302 12.64 -12.27 22.42
C ALA A 302 11.77 -13.02 23.44
N GLU A 303 11.43 -12.34 24.53
CA GLU A 303 10.60 -12.91 25.59
C GLU A 303 9.60 -11.87 26.08
N LEU A 304 8.37 -12.27 26.32
CA LEU A 304 7.30 -11.43 26.85
C LEU A 304 6.67 -12.10 28.07
N ARG A 305 6.63 -11.37 29.18
CA ARG A 305 6.01 -11.84 30.42
C ARG A 305 4.59 -11.31 30.59
N GLN A 306 3.81 -12.03 31.39
CA GLN A 306 2.48 -11.59 31.77
C GLN A 306 2.53 -10.24 32.52
N GLY A 307 1.70 -9.28 32.10
CA GLY A 307 1.62 -7.95 32.73
C GLY A 307 2.82 -7.04 32.43
N GLU A 308 3.62 -7.37 31.41
CA GLU A 308 4.76 -6.58 30.97
C GLU A 308 4.43 -5.83 29.67
N LEU A 309 4.82 -4.56 29.56
CA LEU A 309 4.89 -3.82 28.30
C LEU A 309 6.35 -3.81 27.79
N VAL A 310 6.59 -4.53 26.69
CA VAL A 310 7.88 -4.59 26.00
C VAL A 310 7.80 -3.78 24.72
N VAL A 311 8.74 -2.85 24.54
CA VAL A 311 8.84 -2.07 23.30
C VAL A 311 9.99 -2.59 22.44
N LEU A 312 9.69 -2.88 21.17
CA LEU A 312 10.65 -3.27 20.13
C LEU A 312 11.12 -2.02 19.39
N ASN A 313 12.40 -1.67 19.59
CA ASN A 313 13.06 -0.57 18.88
C ASN A 313 14.03 -1.11 17.83
N GLY A 314 14.33 -0.29 16.83
CA GLY A 314 15.28 -0.60 15.76
C GLY A 314 14.97 0.25 14.55
N ASP A 315 15.93 0.40 13.65
CA ASP A 315 15.76 1.22 12.44
C ASP A 315 14.60 0.70 11.58
N SER A 316 14.11 1.54 10.67
CA SER A 316 13.15 1.08 9.65
C SER A 316 13.77 -0.08 8.86
N GLY A 317 13.06 -1.21 8.76
CA GLY A 317 13.58 -2.42 8.11
C GLY A 317 14.37 -3.38 9.02
N ALA A 318 14.56 -3.09 10.31
CA ALA A 318 15.23 -4.00 11.27
C ALA A 318 14.46 -5.30 11.59
N GLY A 319 13.28 -5.51 11.00
CA GLY A 319 12.49 -6.73 11.16
C GLY A 319 11.49 -6.73 12.33
N LYS A 320 11.12 -5.57 12.90
CA LYS A 320 10.13 -5.46 14.00
C LYS A 320 8.81 -6.18 13.70
N SER A 321 8.14 -5.80 12.60
CA SER A 321 6.90 -6.43 12.13
C SER A 321 7.09 -7.92 11.79
N THR A 322 8.30 -8.29 11.34
CA THR A 322 8.65 -9.69 11.04
C THR A 322 8.74 -10.52 12.32
N LEU A 323 9.30 -9.98 13.41
CA LEU A 323 9.34 -10.64 14.72
C LEU A 323 7.92 -10.81 15.28
N LEU A 324 7.07 -9.78 15.22
CA LEU A 324 5.67 -9.89 15.65
C LEU A 324 4.90 -10.95 14.85
N ALA A 325 5.06 -10.98 13.52
CA ALA A 325 4.42 -11.97 12.66
C ALA A 325 4.91 -13.41 12.93
N ALA A 326 6.21 -13.57 13.21
CA ALA A 326 6.81 -14.85 13.61
C ALA A 326 6.25 -15.32 14.97
N LEU A 327 6.16 -14.43 15.96
CA LEU A 327 5.55 -14.72 17.27
C LEU A 327 4.10 -15.20 17.13
N LEU A 328 3.30 -14.65 16.21
CA LEU A 328 1.93 -15.12 15.93
C LEU A 328 1.86 -16.45 15.17
N GLY A 329 2.99 -17.02 14.75
CA GLY A 329 3.04 -18.20 13.88
C GLY A 329 2.39 -17.95 12.51
N THR A 330 2.34 -16.69 12.08
CA THR A 330 1.77 -16.28 10.79
C THR A 330 2.81 -16.19 9.68
N LEU A 331 4.09 -16.23 10.07
CA LEU A 331 5.23 -16.25 9.18
C LEU A 331 6.10 -17.46 9.55
N PRO A 332 6.50 -18.31 8.58
CA PRO A 332 7.32 -19.48 8.88
C PRO A 332 8.72 -19.05 9.31
N VAL A 333 9.22 -19.70 10.36
CA VAL A 333 10.62 -19.56 10.81
C VAL A 333 11.48 -20.62 10.14
N VAL A 334 12.69 -20.25 9.73
CA VAL A 334 13.67 -21.16 9.10
C VAL A 334 14.38 -22.01 10.15
N SER A 335 14.75 -21.37 11.26
CA SER A 335 15.36 -22.02 12.43
C SER A 335 14.90 -21.33 13.70
N GLY A 336 15.17 -21.97 14.84
CA GLY A 336 14.75 -21.49 16.15
C GLY A 336 13.36 -21.98 16.54
N GLU A 337 12.87 -21.48 17.67
CA GLU A 337 11.62 -21.90 18.27
C GLU A 337 10.76 -20.70 18.67
N VAL A 338 9.47 -20.78 18.39
CA VAL A 338 8.46 -19.79 18.81
C VAL A 338 7.41 -20.48 19.66
N ARG A 339 7.05 -19.87 20.80
CA ARG A 339 6.01 -20.34 21.72
C ARG A 339 5.07 -19.22 22.12
N ILE A 340 3.76 -19.49 22.15
CA ILE A 340 2.72 -18.66 22.78
C ILE A 340 1.89 -19.54 23.71
N GLY A 341 1.86 -19.20 25.00
CA GLY A 341 1.17 -20.01 26.02
C GLY A 341 1.63 -21.47 26.03
N GLY A 342 2.94 -21.70 25.82
CA GLY A 342 3.55 -23.04 25.77
C GLY A 342 3.45 -23.78 24.43
N ASP A 343 2.58 -23.36 23.51
CA ASP A 343 2.35 -24.03 22.23
C ASP A 343 3.08 -23.36 21.05
N ASP A 344 3.37 -24.14 20.01
CA ASP A 344 3.85 -23.60 18.72
C ASP A 344 2.67 -22.91 17.99
N PRO A 345 2.71 -21.58 17.81
CA PRO A 345 1.60 -20.82 17.25
C PRO A 345 1.32 -21.16 15.77
N ALA A 346 2.28 -21.70 15.03
CA ALA A 346 2.07 -22.12 13.64
C ALA A 346 1.17 -23.36 13.54
N ARG A 347 1.09 -24.17 14.61
CA ARG A 347 0.27 -25.39 14.68
C ARG A 347 -1.12 -25.17 15.25
N LEU A 348 -1.37 -24.01 15.86
CA LEU A 348 -2.66 -23.66 16.43
C LEU A 348 -3.72 -23.42 15.35
N THR A 349 -4.95 -23.86 15.62
CA THR A 349 -6.13 -23.43 14.84
C THR A 349 -6.38 -21.92 15.05
N SER A 350 -7.14 -21.29 14.14
CA SER A 350 -7.52 -19.87 14.28
C SER A 350 -8.16 -19.56 15.63
N ARG A 351 -9.10 -20.39 16.09
CA ARG A 351 -9.78 -20.24 17.38
C ARG A 351 -8.81 -20.39 18.57
N GLN A 352 -7.88 -21.33 18.51
CA GLN A 352 -6.88 -21.53 19.58
C GLN A 352 -5.84 -20.39 19.64
N LEU A 353 -5.48 -19.82 18.49
CA LEU A 353 -4.60 -18.66 18.44
C LEU A 353 -5.31 -17.43 19.00
N ALA A 354 -6.54 -17.18 18.54
CA ALA A 354 -7.38 -16.07 19.00
C ALA A 354 -7.65 -16.12 20.51
N SER A 355 -7.72 -17.31 21.11
CA SER A 355 -7.90 -17.43 22.57
C SER A 355 -6.65 -17.07 23.38
N ARG A 356 -5.48 -16.96 22.74
CA ARG A 356 -4.18 -16.71 23.40
C ARG A 356 -3.63 -15.33 23.08
N ALA A 357 -3.82 -14.86 21.84
CA ALA A 357 -3.16 -13.68 21.32
C ALA A 357 -4.11 -12.72 20.59
N GLY A 358 -4.00 -11.44 20.91
CA GLY A 358 -4.49 -10.32 20.11
C GLY A 358 -3.37 -9.73 19.24
N TRP A 359 -3.75 -9.16 18.11
CA TRP A 359 -2.82 -8.46 17.22
C TRP A 359 -3.43 -7.15 16.73
N VAL A 360 -2.62 -6.10 16.71
CA VAL A 360 -2.92 -4.83 16.01
C VAL A 360 -1.90 -4.69 14.87
N PRO A 361 -2.33 -4.81 13.60
CA PRO A 361 -1.48 -4.59 12.44
C PRO A 361 -1.16 -3.11 12.24
N GLN A 362 -0.13 -2.84 11.43
CA GLN A 362 0.23 -1.49 10.98
C GLN A 362 -0.95 -0.81 10.25
N PHE A 363 -1.63 -1.57 9.37
CA PHE A 363 -2.85 -1.16 8.67
C PHE A 363 -4.07 -1.72 9.38
N ALA A 364 -4.76 -0.86 10.14
CA ALA A 364 -5.87 -1.22 11.02
C ALA A 364 -7.06 -1.86 10.27
N GLU A 365 -7.21 -1.54 8.98
CA GLU A 365 -8.26 -2.04 8.09
C GLU A 365 -8.23 -3.57 7.99
N GLY A 366 -7.06 -4.18 8.12
CA GLY A 366 -6.89 -5.63 8.03
C GLY A 366 -7.71 -6.40 9.07
N LEU A 367 -8.00 -5.80 10.24
CA LEU A 367 -8.77 -6.46 11.32
C LEU A 367 -10.29 -6.36 11.15
N VAL A 368 -10.78 -5.60 10.18
CA VAL A 368 -12.22 -5.41 9.98
C VAL A 368 -12.89 -6.74 9.62
N VAL A 369 -13.90 -7.11 10.40
CA VAL A 369 -14.71 -8.31 10.19
C VAL A 369 -16.19 -7.94 10.29
N GLY A 370 -17.03 -8.42 9.37
CA GLY A 370 -18.46 -8.11 9.42
C GLY A 370 -18.80 -6.72 8.88
N ASP A 371 -20.07 -6.35 9.02
CA ASP A 371 -20.67 -5.25 8.26
C ASP A 371 -20.82 -3.96 9.09
N THR A 372 -20.74 -4.07 10.41
CA THR A 372 -20.88 -2.94 11.35
C THR A 372 -19.72 -2.85 12.34
N VAL A 373 -19.45 -1.66 12.88
CA VAL A 373 -18.43 -1.42 13.92
C VAL A 373 -18.61 -2.39 15.10
N LEU A 374 -19.85 -2.55 15.59
CA LEU A 374 -20.15 -3.45 16.69
C LEU A 374 -19.89 -4.93 16.33
N SER A 375 -20.33 -5.37 15.16
CA SER A 375 -20.09 -6.75 14.70
C SER A 375 -18.59 -7.04 14.53
N SER A 376 -17.83 -6.05 14.06
CA SER A 376 -16.38 -6.15 13.91
C SER A 376 -15.68 -6.25 15.24
N LEU A 377 -16.03 -5.40 16.20
CA LEU A 377 -15.46 -5.41 17.54
C LEU A 377 -15.72 -6.75 18.26
N THR A 378 -16.97 -7.22 18.23
CA THR A 378 -17.43 -8.40 18.97
C THR A 378 -17.02 -9.74 18.35
N ALA A 379 -16.66 -9.76 17.05
CA ALA A 379 -16.42 -10.98 16.27
C ALA A 379 -15.58 -12.04 17.00
N THR A 380 -14.40 -11.67 17.51
CA THR A 380 -13.50 -12.63 18.17
C THR A 380 -14.06 -13.16 19.48
N ALA A 381 -14.62 -12.30 20.34
CA ALA A 381 -15.19 -12.71 21.61
C ALA A 381 -16.38 -13.68 21.42
N LEU A 382 -17.23 -13.43 20.42
CA LEU A 382 -18.35 -14.32 20.06
C LEU A 382 -17.87 -15.65 19.50
N VAL A 383 -16.85 -15.64 18.61
CA VAL A 383 -16.25 -16.87 18.06
C VAL A 383 -15.64 -17.73 19.16
N LEU A 384 -15.09 -17.13 20.21
CA LEU A 384 -14.55 -17.85 21.36
C LEU A 384 -15.63 -18.41 22.30
N GLY A 385 -16.90 -18.00 22.13
CA GLY A 385 -18.05 -18.50 22.87
C GLY A 385 -18.50 -17.60 24.03
N GLY A 386 -18.16 -16.31 23.99
CA GLY A 386 -18.69 -15.33 24.94
C GLY A 386 -20.21 -15.16 24.81
N ASP A 387 -20.88 -14.86 25.93
CA ASP A 387 -22.31 -14.56 25.93
C ASP A 387 -22.60 -13.29 25.12
N PRO A 388 -23.47 -13.33 24.09
CA PRO A 388 -23.68 -12.18 23.20
C PRO A 388 -24.04 -10.88 23.92
N ARG A 389 -24.88 -10.95 24.96
CA ARG A 389 -25.32 -9.75 25.69
C ARG A 389 -24.17 -9.09 26.46
N ASP A 390 -23.44 -9.87 27.25
CA ASP A 390 -22.29 -9.36 27.99
C ASP A 390 -21.17 -8.86 27.06
N VAL A 391 -20.91 -9.58 25.95
CA VAL A 391 -19.91 -9.17 24.96
C VAL A 391 -20.28 -7.84 24.30
N GLU A 392 -21.54 -7.64 23.91
CA GLU A 392 -22.01 -6.38 23.36
C GLU A 392 -21.94 -5.24 24.37
N ASP A 393 -22.31 -5.48 25.63
CA ASP A 393 -22.28 -4.45 26.67
C ASP A 393 -20.84 -4.01 26.98
N ARG A 394 -19.90 -4.96 27.03
CA ARG A 394 -18.46 -4.66 27.11
C ARG A 394 -17.97 -3.89 25.88
N ALA A 395 -18.38 -4.31 24.69
CA ALA A 395 -18.00 -3.65 23.45
C ALA A 395 -18.47 -2.19 23.41
N ARG A 396 -19.71 -1.89 23.80
CA ARG A 396 -20.23 -0.52 23.87
C ARG A 396 -19.45 0.35 24.87
N ARG A 397 -19.07 -0.20 26.03
CA ARG A 397 -18.21 0.51 27.00
C ARG A 397 -16.83 0.83 26.41
N LEU A 398 -16.22 -0.11 25.70
CA LEU A 398 -14.93 0.14 25.04
C LEU A 398 -15.05 1.17 23.92
N LEU A 399 -16.10 1.14 23.11
CA LEU A 399 -16.34 2.14 22.06
C LEU A 399 -16.46 3.54 22.66
N ALA A 400 -17.23 3.70 23.75
CA ALA A 400 -17.33 4.98 24.46
C ALA A 400 -15.98 5.43 25.02
N ALA A 401 -15.18 4.51 25.58
CA ALA A 401 -13.86 4.84 26.14
C ALA A 401 -12.85 5.32 25.08
N VAL A 402 -13.04 4.95 23.81
CA VAL A 402 -12.19 5.39 22.70
C VAL A 402 -12.86 6.42 21.79
N GLY A 403 -13.95 7.06 22.25
CA GLY A 403 -14.65 8.11 21.49
C GLY A 403 -15.23 7.62 20.16
N LEU A 404 -15.81 6.42 20.16
CA LEU A 404 -16.54 5.82 19.04
C LEU A 404 -18.00 5.49 19.42
N ASP A 405 -18.54 6.15 20.45
CA ASP A 405 -19.94 6.06 20.81
C ASP A 405 -20.87 6.52 19.67
N GLY A 406 -22.01 5.85 19.50
CA GLY A 406 -22.97 6.17 18.44
C GLY A 406 -22.57 5.70 17.03
N MET A 407 -21.39 5.08 16.87
CA MET A 407 -20.92 4.55 15.58
C MET A 407 -21.18 3.06 15.39
N GLU A 408 -21.92 2.40 16.30
CA GLU A 408 -22.06 0.94 16.39
C GLU A 408 -22.57 0.30 15.09
N THR A 409 -23.46 0.99 14.39
CA THR A 409 -24.13 0.53 13.16
C THR A 409 -23.41 0.98 11.89
N ARG A 410 -22.41 1.86 11.99
CA ARG A 410 -21.65 2.33 10.82
C ARG A 410 -20.83 1.20 10.22
N GLN A 411 -20.55 1.30 8.93
CA GLN A 411 -19.65 0.38 8.26
C GLN A 411 -18.21 0.64 8.73
N PRO A 412 -17.44 -0.36 9.21
CA PRO A 412 -16.10 -0.11 9.77
C PRO A 412 -15.14 0.56 8.79
N LEU A 413 -15.26 0.25 7.50
CA LEU A 413 -14.42 0.82 6.45
C LEU A 413 -14.77 2.26 6.06
N SER A 414 -15.91 2.79 6.52
CA SER A 414 -16.27 4.21 6.32
C SER A 414 -15.73 5.12 7.42
N LEU A 415 -15.17 4.55 8.49
CA LEU A 415 -14.48 5.31 9.54
C LEU A 415 -13.18 5.95 8.99
N SER A 416 -12.75 7.05 9.59
CA SER A 416 -11.44 7.66 9.35
C SER A 416 -10.29 6.74 9.79
N GLY A 417 -9.07 6.94 9.30
CA GLY A 417 -7.92 6.10 9.65
C GLY A 417 -7.63 6.03 11.16
N GLY A 418 -7.78 7.17 11.87
CA GLY A 418 -7.64 7.22 13.33
C GLY A 418 -8.73 6.43 14.06
N GLU A 419 -9.99 6.57 13.63
CA GLU A 419 -11.13 5.80 14.16
C GLU A 419 -10.98 4.29 13.90
N GLN A 420 -10.55 3.91 12.69
CA GLN A 420 -10.25 2.53 12.33
C GLN A 420 -9.16 1.95 13.22
N ARG A 421 -8.12 2.73 13.55
CA ARG A 421 -7.07 2.29 14.46
C ARG A 421 -7.56 2.12 15.89
N ARG A 422 -8.37 3.05 16.42
CA ARG A 422 -9.01 2.89 17.74
C ARG A 422 -9.87 1.61 17.78
N LEU A 423 -10.67 1.37 16.74
CA LEU A 423 -11.46 0.15 16.59
C LEU A 423 -10.59 -1.12 16.55
N ALA A 424 -9.48 -1.10 15.80
CA ALA A 424 -8.55 -2.23 15.73
C ALA A 424 -7.94 -2.57 17.09
N VAL A 425 -7.54 -1.56 17.86
CA VAL A 425 -6.98 -1.71 19.20
C VAL A 425 -8.02 -2.32 20.16
N VAL A 426 -9.23 -1.76 20.26
CA VAL A 426 -10.27 -2.33 21.16
C VAL A 426 -10.72 -3.72 20.72
N SER A 427 -10.75 -3.97 19.41
CA SER A 427 -11.05 -5.30 18.85
C SER A 427 -10.04 -6.34 19.31
N SER A 428 -8.76 -5.97 19.40
CA SER A 428 -7.68 -6.88 19.79
C SER A 428 -7.68 -7.22 21.29
N VAL A 429 -8.35 -6.44 22.14
CA VAL A 429 -8.35 -6.65 23.61
C VAL A 429 -9.68 -7.12 24.19
N LEU A 430 -10.82 -6.95 23.50
CA LEU A 430 -12.15 -7.28 24.03
C LEU A 430 -12.29 -8.71 24.57
N HIS A 431 -11.58 -9.66 23.94
CA HIS A 431 -11.60 -11.07 24.32
C HIS A 431 -10.57 -11.43 25.41
N ALA A 432 -9.91 -10.43 26.01
CA ALA A 432 -8.93 -10.54 27.08
C ALA A 432 -7.80 -11.56 26.80
N PRO A 433 -6.96 -11.34 25.76
CA PRO A 433 -5.89 -12.27 25.40
C PRO A 433 -4.75 -12.28 26.42
N GLY A 434 -4.03 -13.40 26.51
CA GLY A 434 -2.78 -13.54 27.29
C GLY A 434 -1.61 -12.72 26.73
N VAL A 435 -1.59 -12.57 25.40
CA VAL A 435 -0.55 -11.86 24.63
C VAL A 435 -1.22 -10.81 23.74
N LEU A 436 -0.67 -9.60 23.70
CA LEU A 436 -1.07 -8.56 22.77
C LEU A 436 0.16 -8.09 22.00
N LEU A 437 0.16 -8.32 20.68
CA LEU A 437 1.22 -7.87 19.79
C LEU A 437 0.73 -6.68 18.97
N VAL A 438 1.52 -5.61 18.89
CA VAL A 438 1.05 -4.34 18.35
C VAL A 438 2.12 -3.74 17.44
N ASP A 439 1.76 -3.40 16.21
CA ASP A 439 2.69 -2.88 15.21
C ASP A 439 2.36 -1.41 14.89
N GLU A 440 3.23 -0.49 15.32
CA GLU A 440 3.15 0.95 15.11
C GLU A 440 1.78 1.58 15.47
N PRO A 441 1.27 1.38 16.72
CA PRO A 441 -0.08 1.78 17.08
C PRO A 441 -0.30 3.29 17.16
N THR A 442 0.74 4.08 17.35
CA THR A 442 0.61 5.53 17.64
C THR A 442 1.00 6.44 16.48
N VAL A 443 1.39 5.86 15.34
CA VAL A 443 1.92 6.59 14.19
C VAL A 443 0.86 7.50 13.55
N GLY A 444 1.11 8.81 13.47
CA GLY A 444 0.20 9.76 12.84
C GLY A 444 -1.13 9.97 13.59
N LEU A 445 -1.15 9.74 14.90
CA LEU A 445 -2.33 10.02 15.74
C LEU A 445 -2.25 11.42 16.36
N ASP A 446 -3.38 12.10 16.38
CA ASP A 446 -3.57 13.26 17.24
C ASP A 446 -3.42 12.89 18.72
N ARG A 447 -3.22 13.89 19.56
CA ARG A 447 -2.85 13.76 20.98
C ARG A 447 -3.91 13.02 21.79
N LEU A 448 -5.21 13.24 21.53
CA LEU A 448 -6.30 12.58 22.26
C LEU A 448 -6.45 11.13 21.82
N THR A 449 -6.38 10.88 20.52
CA THR A 449 -6.40 9.53 19.96
C THR A 449 -5.20 8.71 20.44
N TRP A 450 -4.03 9.34 20.55
CA TRP A 450 -2.85 8.74 21.17
C TRP A 450 -3.11 8.33 22.63
N ALA A 451 -3.70 9.24 23.43
CA ALA A 451 -4.00 9.00 24.84
C ALA A 451 -4.96 7.82 25.04
N ALA A 452 -5.97 7.70 24.18
CA ALA A 452 -6.92 6.60 24.17
C ALA A 452 -6.23 5.27 23.80
N VAL A 453 -5.47 5.23 22.69
CA VAL A 453 -4.77 4.02 22.23
C VAL A 453 -3.75 3.54 23.26
N THR A 454 -2.89 4.43 23.74
CA THR A 454 -1.88 4.10 24.76
C THR A 454 -2.55 3.69 26.08
N GLY A 455 -3.66 4.33 26.42
CA GLY A 455 -4.51 3.97 27.56
C GLY A 455 -4.95 2.51 27.53
N ILE A 456 -5.49 2.04 26.40
CA ILE A 456 -5.87 0.64 26.22
C ILE A 456 -4.68 -0.31 26.38
N LEU A 457 -3.51 0.02 25.83
CA LEU A 457 -2.31 -0.82 25.94
C LEU A 457 -1.86 -0.96 27.40
N ILE A 458 -1.91 0.13 28.15
CA ILE A 458 -1.56 0.17 29.58
C ILE A 458 -2.59 -0.58 30.42
N SER A 459 -3.88 -0.36 30.15
CA SER A 459 -4.95 -1.10 30.82
C SER A 459 -4.89 -2.59 30.52
N ALA A 460 -4.48 -3.00 29.31
CA ALA A 460 -4.26 -4.42 28.98
C ALA A 460 -3.10 -5.00 29.79
N ARG A 461 -1.98 -4.27 29.91
CA ARG A 461 -0.86 -4.64 30.78
C ARG A 461 -1.32 -4.82 32.23
N GLU A 462 -2.09 -3.85 32.76
CA GLU A 462 -2.58 -3.88 34.14
C GLU A 462 -3.62 -4.98 34.40
N ALA A 463 -4.40 -5.34 33.38
CA ALA A 463 -5.28 -6.51 33.39
C ALA A 463 -4.52 -7.85 33.35
N GLY A 464 -3.19 -7.83 33.22
CA GLY A 464 -2.33 -9.00 33.18
C GLY A 464 -2.12 -9.56 31.77
N THR A 465 -2.26 -8.78 30.71
CA THR A 465 -1.85 -9.18 29.35
C THR A 465 -0.37 -8.83 29.16
N GLY A 466 0.42 -9.74 28.57
CA GLY A 466 1.76 -9.38 28.08
C GLY A 466 1.63 -8.58 26.80
N VAL A 467 2.13 -7.34 26.75
CA VAL A 467 2.01 -6.44 25.61
C VAL A 467 3.38 -6.22 24.97
N MET A 468 3.51 -6.52 23.68
CA MET A 468 4.72 -6.23 22.91
C MET A 468 4.39 -5.29 21.77
N VAL A 469 5.05 -4.13 21.74
CA VAL A 469 4.77 -3.05 20.79
C VAL A 469 6.00 -2.76 19.96
N ALA A 470 5.90 -2.85 18.63
CA ALA A 470 6.85 -2.21 17.73
C ALA A 470 6.45 -0.74 17.59
N THR A 471 7.33 0.18 17.98
CA THR A 471 7.07 1.61 17.85
C THR A 471 8.35 2.43 17.75
N HIS A 472 8.27 3.57 17.06
CA HIS A 472 9.28 4.63 17.11
C HIS A 472 8.92 5.77 18.06
N ASP A 473 7.79 5.66 18.75
CA ASP A 473 7.25 6.70 19.62
C ASP A 473 8.00 6.80 20.95
N ALA A 474 8.64 7.94 21.18
CA ALA A 474 9.42 8.19 22.39
C ALA A 474 8.55 8.25 23.66
N ALA A 475 7.33 8.79 23.58
CA ALA A 475 6.41 8.88 24.71
C ALA A 475 5.93 7.50 25.13
N LEU A 476 5.52 6.65 24.19
CA LEU A 476 5.14 5.26 24.48
C LEU A 476 6.33 4.43 24.99
N THR A 477 7.52 4.65 24.42
CA THR A 477 8.78 4.01 24.83
C THR A 477 9.18 4.35 26.26
N ARG A 478 8.81 5.54 26.79
CA ARG A 478 9.02 5.92 28.19
C ARG A 478 8.14 5.13 29.16
N LEU A 479 6.98 4.65 28.72
CA LEU A 479 6.01 3.92 29.54
C LEU A 479 6.29 2.40 29.59
N ALA A 480 7.25 1.91 28.80
CA ALA A 480 7.59 0.50 28.69
C ALA A 480 8.36 -0.02 29.92
N ASN A 481 8.07 -1.26 30.33
CA ASN A 481 8.81 -1.96 31.37
C ASN A 481 10.19 -2.39 30.88
N ARG A 482 10.30 -2.77 29.59
CA ARG A 482 11.54 -3.22 28.97
C ARG A 482 11.60 -2.81 27.50
N ARG A 483 12.81 -2.59 27.01
CA ARG A 483 13.09 -2.27 25.60
C ARG A 483 13.97 -3.37 25.00
N VAL A 484 13.59 -3.86 23.83
CA VAL A 484 14.37 -4.79 23.04
C VAL A 484 14.77 -4.06 21.76
N ARG A 485 16.08 -3.89 21.56
CA ARG A 485 16.59 -3.33 20.31
C ARG A 485 16.88 -4.49 19.36
N LEU A 486 16.21 -4.51 18.21
CA LEU A 486 16.58 -5.40 17.13
C LEU A 486 17.84 -4.86 16.46
N PRO A 487 18.88 -5.69 16.26
CA PRO A 487 20.02 -5.29 15.47
C PRO A 487 19.53 -5.03 14.04
N SER A 488 19.96 -3.93 13.45
CA SER A 488 19.82 -3.73 12.02
C SER A 488 20.53 -4.89 11.33
N PRO A 489 19.91 -5.54 10.31
CA PRO A 489 20.61 -6.59 9.58
C PRO A 489 21.95 -6.02 9.10
N PRO A 490 23.04 -6.80 9.10
CA PRO A 490 24.29 -6.35 8.54
C PRO A 490 23.97 -5.80 7.14
N THR A 491 24.30 -4.53 6.93
CA THR A 491 24.40 -3.98 5.59
C THR A 491 25.52 -4.75 4.91
N ASP A 492 25.20 -5.92 4.33
CA ASP A 492 25.88 -6.34 3.12
C ASP A 492 25.86 -5.09 2.24
N GLY A 493 27.04 -4.52 1.99
CA GLY A 493 27.28 -3.10 1.81
C GLY A 493 26.15 -2.28 1.16
N GLU A 494 26.05 -1.02 1.59
CA GLU A 494 25.44 0.06 0.80
C GLU A 494 26.00 0.17 -0.64
N GLU A 495 26.96 -0.67 -1.03
CA GLU A 495 27.27 -1.05 -2.40
C GLU A 495 26.74 -2.46 -2.74
N GLY A 496 25.50 -2.51 -3.23
CA GLY A 496 25.01 -3.67 -3.96
C GLY A 496 23.78 -4.34 -3.35
N SER A 497 22.62 -3.68 -3.51
CA SER A 497 21.50 -4.45 -4.08
C SER A 497 22.07 -5.25 -5.26
N PRO A 498 21.60 -6.48 -5.57
CA PRO A 498 21.80 -6.97 -6.90
C PRO A 498 21.13 -5.94 -7.81
N VAL A 499 21.91 -4.95 -8.26
CA VAL A 499 21.84 -4.41 -9.59
C VAL A 499 21.59 -5.67 -10.38
N ALA A 500 20.38 -5.80 -10.92
CA ALA A 500 20.16 -6.67 -12.06
C ALA A 500 21.31 -6.32 -12.97
N ARG A 501 22.37 -7.13 -12.93
CA ARG A 501 23.68 -6.71 -13.40
C ARG A 501 23.42 -6.38 -14.84
N GLY A 502 23.51 -5.10 -15.20
CA GLY A 502 23.64 -4.64 -16.56
C GLY A 502 25.00 -5.06 -17.12
N GLY A 503 25.36 -6.32 -16.92
CA GLY A 503 26.37 -7.01 -17.70
C GLY A 503 25.73 -7.45 -19.01
N PRO A 504 26.54 -7.67 -20.06
CA PRO A 504 26.05 -7.91 -21.40
C PRO A 504 25.06 -9.08 -21.42
N ALA A 505 23.89 -8.81 -21.99
CA ALA A 505 22.75 -9.71 -22.13
C ALA A 505 23.17 -11.17 -22.35
N SER A 506 22.97 -12.02 -21.34
CA SER A 506 22.99 -13.49 -21.45
C SER A 506 21.57 -14.08 -21.40
N GLY A 507 20.55 -13.23 -21.52
CA GLY A 507 19.15 -13.61 -21.62
C GLY A 507 18.75 -14.25 -22.95
N GLY A 508 17.63 -14.98 -22.96
CA GLY A 508 16.99 -15.52 -24.17
C GLY A 508 16.52 -14.44 -25.14
N LEU A 509 15.92 -14.81 -26.29
CA LEU A 509 15.43 -13.81 -27.26
C LEU A 509 14.28 -12.99 -26.66
N LEU A 510 13.36 -13.61 -25.91
CA LEU A 510 12.22 -12.92 -25.27
C LEU A 510 12.64 -11.85 -24.25
N GLU A 511 13.77 -12.04 -23.56
CA GLU A 511 14.28 -11.06 -22.59
C GLU A 511 14.94 -9.86 -23.26
N ARG A 512 15.20 -9.93 -24.57
CA ARG A 512 15.88 -8.88 -25.35
C ARG A 512 14.95 -8.12 -26.28
N THR A 513 13.67 -8.45 -26.26
CA THR A 513 12.62 -7.84 -27.07
C THR A 513 11.76 -6.93 -26.22
N GLY A 514 11.21 -5.89 -26.82
CA GLY A 514 10.24 -5.02 -26.16
C GLY A 514 8.90 -5.74 -25.92
N PRO A 515 8.06 -5.24 -25.00
CA PRO A 515 6.86 -5.94 -24.52
C PRO A 515 5.75 -6.12 -25.57
N LEU A 516 5.76 -5.35 -26.66
CA LEU A 516 4.76 -5.51 -27.73
C LEU A 516 4.99 -6.74 -28.62
N SER A 517 6.23 -7.14 -28.87
CA SER A 517 6.52 -8.25 -29.77
C SER A 517 6.04 -9.62 -29.24
N PRO A 518 6.21 -10.00 -27.94
CA PRO A 518 5.61 -11.22 -27.42
C PRO A 518 4.08 -11.15 -27.36
N LEU A 519 3.49 -9.96 -27.15
CA LEU A 519 2.04 -9.76 -27.21
C LEU A 519 1.48 -9.97 -28.62
N LEU A 520 2.10 -9.37 -29.63
CA LEU A 520 1.72 -9.56 -31.04
C LEU A 520 1.88 -11.02 -31.45
N GLY A 521 2.98 -11.67 -31.03
CA GLY A 521 3.18 -13.10 -31.24
C GLY A 521 2.08 -13.94 -30.59
N ALA A 522 1.70 -13.64 -29.35
CA ALA A 522 0.60 -14.31 -28.67
C ALA A 522 -0.73 -14.12 -29.39
N VAL A 523 -1.07 -12.90 -29.84
CA VAL A 523 -2.29 -12.62 -30.61
C VAL A 523 -2.35 -13.43 -31.91
N LEU A 524 -1.24 -13.50 -32.67
CA LEU A 524 -1.16 -14.28 -33.90
C LEU A 524 -1.37 -15.77 -33.64
N LEU A 525 -0.72 -16.32 -32.61
CA LEU A 525 -0.84 -17.72 -32.22
C LEU A 525 -2.25 -18.04 -31.69
N THR A 526 -2.85 -17.15 -30.90
CA THR A 526 -4.23 -17.29 -30.42
C THR A 526 -5.22 -17.29 -31.59
N ALA A 527 -5.09 -16.36 -32.54
CA ALA A 527 -5.95 -16.29 -33.73
C ALA A 527 -5.83 -17.56 -34.59
N SER A 528 -4.61 -18.06 -34.81
CA SER A 528 -4.39 -19.34 -35.49
C SER A 528 -5.01 -20.51 -34.72
N GLY A 529 -4.82 -20.58 -33.40
CA GLY A 529 -5.36 -21.64 -32.56
C GLY A 529 -6.88 -21.77 -32.65
N VAL A 530 -7.60 -20.64 -32.75
CA VAL A 530 -9.06 -20.64 -32.94
C VAL A 530 -9.47 -21.28 -34.27
N ALA A 531 -8.72 -21.02 -35.34
CA ALA A 531 -9.02 -21.53 -36.68
C ALA A 531 -8.43 -22.93 -36.94
N ALA A 532 -7.42 -23.36 -36.19
CA ALA A 532 -6.72 -24.61 -36.40
C ALA A 532 -7.58 -25.83 -36.00
N GLY A 533 -7.54 -26.87 -36.82
CA GLY A 533 -8.26 -28.13 -36.63
C GLY A 533 -7.41 -29.34 -36.96
N GLY A 534 -7.87 -30.52 -36.55
CA GLY A 534 -7.15 -31.79 -36.73
C GLY A 534 -6.18 -32.10 -35.60
N LEU A 535 -6.16 -33.38 -35.20
CA LEU A 535 -5.33 -33.85 -34.08
C LEU A 535 -3.83 -33.71 -34.38
N LEU A 536 -3.39 -34.20 -35.54
CA LEU A 536 -1.98 -34.23 -35.93
C LEU A 536 -1.40 -32.82 -36.16
N PRO A 537 -2.07 -31.90 -36.89
CA PRO A 537 -1.58 -30.53 -37.04
C PRO A 537 -1.50 -29.76 -35.71
N LEU A 538 -2.49 -29.91 -34.83
CA LEU A 538 -2.46 -29.27 -33.50
C LEU A 538 -1.38 -29.87 -32.59
N ALA A 539 -1.17 -31.18 -32.62
CA ALA A 539 -0.12 -31.83 -31.84
C ALA A 539 1.27 -31.34 -32.26
N ILE A 540 1.54 -31.27 -33.57
CA ILE A 540 2.80 -30.74 -34.10
C ILE A 540 2.93 -29.25 -33.79
N GLY A 541 1.86 -28.47 -33.91
CA GLY A 541 1.83 -27.05 -33.56
C GLY A 541 2.19 -26.79 -32.10
N VAL A 542 1.56 -27.50 -31.15
CA VAL A 542 1.87 -27.38 -29.72
C VAL A 542 3.29 -27.87 -29.42
N ALA A 543 3.76 -28.95 -30.04
CA ALA A 543 5.14 -29.43 -29.86
C ALA A 543 6.16 -28.40 -30.35
N ALA A 544 5.95 -27.82 -31.54
CA ALA A 544 6.79 -26.75 -32.08
C ALA A 544 6.77 -25.52 -31.18
N LEU A 545 5.60 -25.10 -30.69
CA LEU A 545 5.45 -23.99 -29.74
C LEU A 545 6.28 -24.23 -28.47
N VAL A 546 6.21 -25.43 -27.89
CA VAL A 546 6.98 -25.78 -26.68
C VAL A 546 8.48 -25.80 -26.96
N VAL A 547 8.93 -26.45 -28.03
CA VAL A 547 10.36 -26.54 -28.38
C VAL A 547 10.94 -25.16 -28.67
N THR A 548 10.28 -24.38 -29.54
CA THR A 548 10.71 -23.02 -29.86
C THR A 548 10.68 -22.13 -28.62
N GLY A 549 9.64 -22.22 -27.79
CA GLY A 549 9.58 -21.55 -26.49
C GLY A 549 10.77 -21.89 -25.60
N MET A 550 11.11 -23.17 -25.43
CA MET A 550 12.27 -23.60 -24.63
C MET A 550 13.59 -23.06 -25.15
N VAL A 551 13.79 -23.00 -26.47
CA VAL A 551 14.98 -22.43 -27.11
C VAL A 551 15.05 -20.92 -26.89
N LEU A 552 13.95 -20.21 -27.14
CA LEU A 552 13.86 -18.75 -26.98
C LEU A 552 14.06 -18.33 -25.52
N LEU A 553 13.65 -19.17 -24.57
CA LEU A 553 13.77 -18.98 -23.13
C LEU A 553 15.06 -19.58 -22.53
N ARG A 554 15.90 -20.25 -23.32
CA ARG A 554 17.07 -21.00 -22.84
C ARG A 554 16.74 -21.91 -21.63
N PHE A 555 15.61 -22.62 -21.68
CA PHE A 555 15.13 -23.54 -20.63
C PHE A 555 14.82 -22.90 -19.25
N ARG A 556 14.61 -21.58 -19.16
CA ARG A 556 14.37 -20.88 -17.88
C ARG A 556 12.90 -20.74 -17.43
N PHE A 557 11.95 -21.48 -18.02
CA PHE A 557 10.53 -21.28 -17.69
C PHE A 557 10.10 -21.95 -16.37
N PRO A 558 9.44 -21.24 -15.44
CA PRO A 558 8.99 -21.83 -14.18
C PRO A 558 7.77 -22.75 -14.40
N PRO A 559 7.88 -24.08 -14.17
CA PRO A 559 6.79 -25.02 -14.44
C PRO A 559 5.53 -24.76 -13.59
N GLY A 560 5.68 -24.08 -12.44
CA GLY A 560 4.55 -23.69 -11.58
C GLY A 560 3.52 -22.79 -12.28
N ARG A 561 3.94 -21.98 -13.27
CA ARG A 561 3.03 -21.12 -14.05
C ARG A 561 2.15 -21.91 -15.03
N LEU A 562 2.51 -23.15 -15.33
CA LEU A 562 1.73 -24.04 -16.19
C LEU A 562 0.66 -24.82 -15.43
N VAL A 563 0.62 -24.74 -14.10
CA VAL A 563 -0.34 -25.51 -13.29
C VAL A 563 -1.78 -25.08 -13.58
N ALA A 564 -2.11 -23.79 -13.46
CA ALA A 564 -3.47 -23.31 -13.71
C ALA A 564 -3.90 -23.48 -15.19
N PRO A 565 -3.09 -23.11 -16.20
CA PRO A 565 -3.37 -23.44 -17.60
C PRO A 565 -3.52 -24.94 -17.83
N GLY A 566 -2.68 -25.76 -17.22
CA GLY A 566 -2.72 -27.22 -17.32
C GLY A 566 -4.01 -27.81 -16.75
N ILE A 567 -4.48 -27.30 -15.61
CA ILE A 567 -5.79 -27.66 -15.03
C ILE A 567 -6.92 -27.25 -15.97
N ALA A 568 -6.88 -26.04 -16.56
CA ALA A 568 -7.90 -25.59 -17.50
C ALA A 568 -7.94 -26.46 -18.77
N ILE A 569 -6.78 -26.77 -19.35
CA ILE A 569 -6.64 -27.65 -20.51
C ILE A 569 -7.18 -29.05 -20.18
N ALA A 570 -6.79 -29.62 -19.04
CA ALA A 570 -7.25 -30.93 -18.59
C ALA A 570 -8.77 -30.96 -18.31
N SER A 571 -9.32 -29.89 -17.72
CA SER A 571 -10.75 -29.74 -17.48
C SER A 571 -11.53 -29.72 -18.79
N ILE A 572 -11.07 -28.98 -19.81
CA ILE A 572 -11.72 -28.92 -21.12
C ILE A 572 -11.60 -30.25 -21.87
N ALA A 573 -10.45 -30.92 -21.76
CA ALA A 573 -10.26 -32.27 -22.30
C ALA A 573 -11.28 -33.24 -21.68
N TRP A 574 -11.39 -33.23 -20.35
CA TRP A 574 -12.31 -34.08 -19.59
C TRP A 574 -13.77 -33.82 -19.97
N SER A 575 -14.19 -32.54 -20.01
CA SER A 575 -15.54 -32.15 -20.39
C SER A 575 -15.90 -32.60 -21.80
N ASN A 576 -15.01 -32.42 -22.78
CA ASN A 576 -15.27 -32.83 -24.17
C ASN A 576 -15.30 -34.36 -24.34
N TRP A 577 -14.43 -35.08 -23.61
CA TRP A 577 -14.49 -36.54 -23.58
C TRP A 577 -15.84 -37.05 -23.02
N LEU A 578 -16.29 -36.45 -21.92
CA LEU A 578 -17.55 -36.80 -21.27
C LEU A 578 -18.77 -36.53 -22.16
N LEU A 579 -18.73 -35.46 -22.96
CA LEU A 579 -19.82 -35.02 -23.83
C LEU A 579 -19.82 -35.64 -25.22
N SER A 580 -18.73 -36.28 -25.64
CA SER A 580 -18.65 -36.97 -26.94
C SER A 580 -19.47 -38.27 -26.95
N ASP A 581 -20.24 -38.50 -28.02
CA ASP A 581 -21.00 -39.73 -28.23
C ASP A 581 -20.60 -40.39 -29.58
N PRO A 582 -19.97 -41.59 -29.58
CA PRO A 582 -19.46 -42.32 -28.41
C PRO A 582 -18.30 -41.55 -27.73
N ARG A 583 -17.93 -41.95 -26.51
CA ARG A 583 -16.83 -41.34 -25.72
C ARG A 583 -15.48 -41.47 -26.42
N ALA A 584 -15.23 -40.57 -27.38
CA ALA A 584 -14.07 -40.57 -28.24
C ALA A 584 -12.96 -39.72 -27.63
N VAL A 585 -11.74 -40.24 -27.65
CA VAL A 585 -10.56 -39.55 -27.10
C VAL A 585 -10.08 -38.43 -28.03
N GLU A 586 -10.30 -38.57 -29.34
CA GLU A 586 -9.81 -37.63 -30.33
C GLU A 586 -10.43 -36.22 -30.20
N PRO A 587 -11.75 -36.01 -30.11
CA PRO A 587 -12.33 -34.69 -29.91
C PRO A 587 -11.84 -34.02 -28.61
N ALA A 588 -11.64 -34.80 -27.55
CA ALA A 588 -11.10 -34.33 -26.28
C ALA A 588 -9.66 -33.83 -26.40
N LEU A 589 -8.80 -34.59 -27.10
CA LEU A 589 -7.41 -34.20 -27.35
C LEU A 589 -7.31 -32.99 -28.28
N VAL A 590 -8.13 -32.92 -29.32
CA VAL A 590 -8.20 -31.76 -30.22
C VAL A 590 -8.58 -30.50 -29.44
N ALA A 591 -9.60 -30.56 -28.59
CA ALA A 591 -9.99 -29.44 -27.74
C ALA A 591 -8.87 -29.04 -26.76
N ALA A 592 -8.23 -30.02 -26.13
CA ALA A 592 -7.12 -29.78 -25.20
C ALA A 592 -5.93 -29.08 -25.88
N LEU A 593 -5.50 -29.60 -27.03
CA LEU A 593 -4.39 -29.04 -27.81
C LEU A 593 -4.72 -27.66 -28.36
N ARG A 594 -5.96 -27.43 -28.79
CA ARG A 594 -6.43 -26.11 -29.21
C ARG A 594 -6.33 -25.09 -28.07
N VAL A 595 -6.84 -25.44 -26.88
CA VAL A 595 -6.74 -24.57 -25.70
C VAL A 595 -5.27 -24.34 -25.32
N ALA A 596 -4.43 -25.39 -25.36
CA ALA A 596 -3.01 -25.26 -25.08
C ALA A 596 -2.34 -24.26 -26.05
N PHE A 597 -2.63 -24.36 -27.34
CA PHE A 597 -2.11 -23.46 -28.37
C PHE A 597 -2.59 -22.01 -28.20
N ILE A 598 -3.82 -21.82 -27.71
CA ILE A 598 -4.42 -20.50 -27.43
C ILE A 598 -3.83 -19.87 -26.17
N VAL A 599 -3.67 -20.65 -25.09
CA VAL A 599 -3.38 -20.14 -23.74
C VAL A 599 -1.89 -20.02 -23.47
N LEU A 600 -1.07 -21.00 -23.89
CA LEU A 600 0.36 -21.03 -23.59
C LEU A 600 1.11 -19.78 -24.06
N PRO A 601 0.91 -19.26 -25.29
CA PRO A 601 1.58 -18.05 -25.74
C PRO A 601 1.26 -16.83 -24.87
N GLY A 602 -0.01 -16.69 -24.44
CA GLY A 602 -0.43 -15.61 -23.56
C GLY A 602 0.22 -15.71 -22.18
N VAL A 603 0.32 -16.90 -21.61
CA VAL A 603 0.99 -17.14 -20.30
C VAL A 603 2.49 -16.82 -20.39
N VAL A 604 3.14 -17.19 -21.51
CA VAL A 604 4.53 -16.85 -21.77
C VAL A 604 4.68 -15.33 -21.93
N ALA A 605 3.89 -14.69 -22.79
CA ALA A 605 3.95 -13.24 -23.01
C ALA A 605 3.72 -12.45 -21.70
N ALA A 606 2.71 -12.84 -20.91
CA ALA A 606 2.42 -12.24 -19.60
C ALA A 606 3.59 -12.36 -18.61
N SER A 607 4.42 -13.37 -18.75
CA SER A 607 5.59 -13.60 -17.88
C SER A 607 6.76 -12.65 -18.15
N PHE A 608 6.79 -12.02 -19.33
CA PHE A 608 7.84 -11.07 -19.77
C PHE A 608 7.31 -9.66 -19.96
N LEU A 609 6.04 -9.42 -19.59
CA LEU A 609 5.42 -8.11 -19.70
C LEU A 609 5.94 -7.19 -18.60
N GLU A 610 6.66 -6.15 -19.01
CA GLU A 610 7.02 -5.03 -18.14
C GLU A 610 5.97 -3.91 -18.32
N PRO A 611 5.12 -3.63 -17.32
CA PRO A 611 4.03 -2.66 -17.44
C PRO A 611 4.50 -1.29 -17.92
N THR A 612 5.59 -0.76 -17.35
CA THR A 612 6.09 0.57 -17.70
C THR A 612 6.52 0.65 -19.16
N ALA A 613 7.31 -0.34 -19.64
CA ALA A 613 7.76 -0.39 -21.02
C ALA A 613 6.61 -0.67 -22.01
N LEU A 614 5.59 -1.43 -21.58
CA LEU A 614 4.36 -1.61 -22.36
C LEU A 614 3.68 -0.26 -22.58
N GLY A 615 3.59 0.55 -21.52
CA GLY A 615 3.08 1.91 -21.62
C GLY A 615 3.82 2.75 -22.65
N ASP A 616 5.17 2.75 -22.57
CA ASP A 616 6.03 3.46 -23.52
C ASP A 616 5.82 3.02 -24.96
N HIS A 617 5.63 1.72 -25.20
CA HIS A 617 5.36 1.21 -26.54
C HIS A 617 3.94 1.55 -27.03
N LEU A 618 2.90 1.35 -26.21
CA LEU A 618 1.51 1.65 -26.59
C LEU A 618 1.33 3.16 -26.87
N GLY A 619 1.89 4.00 -26.01
CA GLY A 619 1.78 5.45 -26.13
C GLY A 619 2.79 6.07 -27.10
N GLY A 620 4.04 5.63 -27.09
CA GLY A 620 5.11 6.19 -27.91
C GLY A 620 5.12 5.66 -29.35
N LEU A 621 5.03 4.33 -29.54
CA LEU A 621 5.05 3.72 -30.89
C LEU A 621 3.67 3.69 -31.53
N LEU A 622 2.67 3.16 -30.82
CA LEU A 622 1.31 3.00 -31.36
C LEU A 622 0.47 4.28 -31.24
N ARG A 623 0.98 5.31 -30.56
CA ARG A 623 0.32 6.61 -30.38
C ARG A 623 -1.09 6.49 -29.78
N MET A 624 -1.30 5.48 -28.93
CA MET A 624 -2.56 5.34 -28.21
C MET A 624 -2.76 6.50 -27.23
N PRO A 625 -4.01 6.89 -26.91
CA PRO A 625 -4.28 7.92 -25.92
C PRO A 625 -3.61 7.61 -24.58
N SER A 626 -2.94 8.59 -23.98
CA SER A 626 -2.11 8.39 -22.77
C SER A 626 -2.90 7.90 -21.56
N ARG A 627 -4.11 8.45 -21.33
CA ARG A 627 -4.95 8.12 -20.17
C ARG A 627 -5.28 6.62 -20.05
N PRO A 628 -5.90 5.96 -21.06
CA PRO A 628 -6.16 4.53 -20.98
C PRO A 628 -4.89 3.69 -20.90
N VAL A 629 -3.80 4.10 -21.56
CA VAL A 629 -2.51 3.41 -21.48
C VAL A 629 -1.98 3.42 -20.04
N LEU A 630 -1.89 4.59 -19.40
CA LEU A 630 -1.41 4.72 -18.03
C LEU A 630 -2.32 4.00 -17.03
N ALA A 631 -3.64 4.03 -17.22
CA ALA A 631 -4.58 3.28 -16.40
C ALA A 631 -4.32 1.76 -16.47
N VAL A 632 -4.06 1.22 -17.68
CA VAL A 632 -3.69 -0.19 -17.86
C VAL A 632 -2.35 -0.50 -17.20
N VAL A 633 -1.34 0.36 -17.35
CA VAL A 633 -0.03 0.19 -16.71
C VAL A 633 -0.16 0.17 -15.18
N ALA A 634 -0.89 1.14 -14.61
CA ALA A 634 -1.18 1.21 -13.19
C ALA A 634 -1.91 -0.05 -12.68
N ALA A 635 -2.91 -0.53 -13.43
CA ALA A 635 -3.65 -1.75 -13.10
C ALA A 635 -2.75 -2.99 -13.12
N LEU A 636 -1.92 -3.16 -14.16
CA LEU A 636 -1.01 -4.30 -14.29
C LEU A 636 0.01 -4.35 -13.14
N ARG A 637 0.55 -3.19 -12.73
CA ARG A 637 1.48 -3.12 -11.59
C ARG A 637 0.84 -3.54 -10.26
N ARG A 638 -0.45 -3.32 -10.10
CA ARG A 638 -1.17 -3.67 -8.87
C ARG A 638 -1.46 -5.14 -8.71
N LEU A 639 -1.55 -5.88 -9.83
CA LEU A 639 -1.71 -7.33 -9.80
C LEU A 639 -0.62 -8.01 -8.98
N ASP A 640 0.60 -7.46 -9.01
CA ASP A 640 1.74 -7.99 -8.26
C ASP A 640 1.59 -7.85 -6.73
N GLY A 641 0.85 -6.85 -6.25
CA GLY A 641 0.59 -6.61 -4.83
C GLY A 641 -0.55 -7.44 -4.23
N PHE A 642 -1.40 -8.06 -5.06
CA PHE A 642 -2.56 -8.81 -4.57
C PHE A 642 -2.20 -10.03 -3.72
N ALA A 643 -1.06 -10.67 -4.00
CA ALA A 643 -0.59 -11.79 -3.19
C ALA A 643 -0.25 -11.35 -1.76
N GLU A 644 0.36 -10.17 -1.58
CA GLU A 644 0.71 -9.62 -0.27
C GLU A 644 -0.54 -9.22 0.51
N LEU A 645 -1.45 -8.49 -0.14
CA LEU A 645 -2.74 -8.10 0.45
C LEU A 645 -3.55 -9.33 0.88
N TRP A 646 -3.61 -10.36 0.02
CA TRP A 646 -4.26 -11.62 0.36
C TRP A 646 -3.66 -12.26 1.61
N GLN A 647 -2.33 -12.31 1.71
CA GLN A 647 -1.65 -12.85 2.89
C GLN A 647 -1.89 -12.01 4.14
N GLU A 648 -1.92 -10.68 4.02
CA GLU A 648 -2.21 -9.78 5.14
C GLU A 648 -3.64 -9.97 5.68
N ILE A 649 -4.64 -9.94 4.80
CA ILE A 649 -6.04 -10.18 5.17
C ILE A 649 -6.21 -11.58 5.77
N SER A 650 -5.57 -12.60 5.19
CA SER A 650 -5.61 -13.97 5.71
C SER A 650 -5.02 -14.08 7.13
N ARG A 651 -3.90 -13.39 7.39
CA ARG A 651 -3.25 -13.35 8.70
C ARG A 651 -4.14 -12.69 9.74
N ALA A 652 -4.73 -11.54 9.40
CA ALA A 652 -5.64 -10.82 10.29
C ALA A 652 -6.84 -11.68 10.68
N ARG A 653 -7.52 -12.32 9.71
CA ARG A 653 -8.67 -13.20 9.98
C ARG A 653 -8.30 -14.43 10.80
N ARG A 654 -7.11 -15.00 10.60
CA ARG A 654 -6.61 -16.12 11.42
C ARG A 654 -6.49 -15.73 12.89
N VAL A 655 -5.90 -14.57 13.19
CA VAL A 655 -5.75 -14.07 14.57
C VAL A 655 -7.09 -13.70 15.19
N ARG A 656 -8.06 -13.22 14.39
CA ARG A 656 -9.43 -12.94 14.85
C ARG A 656 -10.27 -14.20 15.15
N GLY A 657 -9.76 -15.40 14.85
CA GLY A 657 -10.50 -16.66 15.01
C GLY A 657 -11.42 -17.01 13.84
N VAL A 658 -11.42 -16.21 12.77
CA VAL A 658 -12.34 -16.29 11.62
C VAL A 658 -11.69 -16.97 10.41
N GLY A 659 -10.59 -17.70 10.63
CA GLY A 659 -9.87 -18.45 9.59
C GLY A 659 -10.57 -19.74 9.12
N PRO A 660 -9.93 -20.52 8.23
CA PRO A 660 -10.55 -21.66 7.57
C PRO A 660 -10.95 -22.75 8.55
N GLY A 661 -12.21 -23.18 8.48
CA GLY A 661 -12.62 -24.46 9.05
C GLY A 661 -11.98 -25.63 8.29
N ARG A 662 -12.08 -26.83 8.86
CA ARG A 662 -11.55 -28.06 8.22
C ARG A 662 -12.38 -28.53 7.02
N SER A 663 -13.64 -28.08 6.89
CA SER A 663 -14.54 -28.53 5.82
C SER A 663 -14.28 -27.82 4.48
N PRO A 664 -14.45 -28.51 3.33
CA PRO A 664 -14.32 -27.90 2.01
C PRO A 664 -15.24 -26.69 1.80
N VAL A 665 -16.48 -26.75 2.30
CA VAL A 665 -17.47 -25.67 2.22
C VAL A 665 -17.01 -24.44 3.00
N SER A 666 -16.42 -24.63 4.18
CA SER A 666 -15.88 -23.52 4.97
C SER A 666 -14.72 -22.83 4.24
N LYS A 667 -13.83 -23.60 3.60
CA LYS A 667 -12.73 -23.05 2.80
C LYS A 667 -13.24 -22.26 1.60
N ALA A 668 -14.28 -22.75 0.92
CA ALA A 668 -14.88 -22.04 -0.21
C ALA A 668 -15.54 -20.72 0.22
N ARG A 669 -16.27 -20.72 1.33
CA ARG A 669 -16.90 -19.50 1.88
C ARG A 669 -15.86 -18.46 2.30
N GLU A 670 -14.78 -18.90 2.93
CA GLU A 670 -13.68 -18.00 3.30
C GLU A 670 -12.99 -17.42 2.08
N TRP A 671 -12.70 -18.25 1.07
CA TRP A 671 -12.16 -17.79 -0.22
C TRP A 671 -13.05 -16.71 -0.84
N GLY A 672 -14.36 -16.93 -0.90
CA GLY A 672 -15.31 -15.93 -1.40
C GLY A 672 -15.26 -14.62 -0.61
N ALA A 673 -15.18 -14.71 0.72
CA ALA A 673 -15.08 -13.52 1.57
C ALA A 673 -13.73 -12.79 1.40
N LEU A 674 -12.61 -13.51 1.27
CA LEU A 674 -11.30 -12.92 0.99
C LEU A 674 -11.28 -12.21 -0.37
N CYS A 675 -11.90 -12.81 -1.39
CA CYS A 675 -12.04 -12.18 -2.71
C CYS A 675 -12.84 -10.86 -2.62
N LEU A 676 -13.92 -10.82 -1.85
CA LEU A 676 -14.72 -9.60 -1.67
C LEU A 676 -13.91 -8.50 -0.97
N VAL A 677 -13.20 -8.83 0.10
CA VAL A 677 -12.35 -7.86 0.82
C VAL A 677 -11.22 -7.36 -0.09
N LEU A 678 -10.57 -8.26 -0.84
CA LEU A 678 -9.54 -7.89 -1.79
C LEU A 678 -10.10 -6.95 -2.87
N LEU A 679 -11.31 -7.20 -3.39
CA LEU A 679 -11.98 -6.33 -4.36
C LEU A 679 -12.20 -4.92 -3.80
N VAL A 680 -12.78 -4.82 -2.59
CA VAL A 680 -13.04 -3.53 -1.93
C VAL A 680 -11.73 -2.76 -1.73
N GLU A 681 -10.70 -3.42 -1.21
CA GLU A 681 -9.41 -2.77 -0.98
C GLU A 681 -8.72 -2.36 -2.30
N SER A 682 -8.85 -3.18 -3.35
CA SER A 682 -8.33 -2.85 -4.68
C SER A 682 -8.96 -1.56 -5.23
N VAL A 683 -10.27 -1.39 -5.07
CA VAL A 683 -11.00 -0.19 -5.50
C VAL A 683 -10.56 1.03 -4.69
N ARG A 684 -10.43 0.90 -3.36
CA ARG A 684 -9.98 2.01 -2.48
C ARG A 684 -8.57 2.44 -2.82
N GLN A 685 -7.65 1.48 -2.96
CA GLN A 685 -6.29 1.79 -3.40
C GLN A 685 -6.33 2.48 -4.76
N ALA A 686 -7.21 2.05 -5.69
CA ALA A 686 -7.25 2.63 -7.03
C ALA A 686 -7.59 4.11 -6.95
N GLY A 687 -8.59 4.49 -6.13
CA GLY A 687 -8.90 5.89 -5.85
C GLY A 687 -7.69 6.68 -5.30
N ARG A 688 -6.93 6.09 -4.37
CA ARG A 688 -5.72 6.74 -3.79
C ARG A 688 -4.63 6.99 -4.83
N LEU A 689 -4.39 6.04 -5.73
CA LEU A 689 -3.41 6.21 -6.81
C LEU A 689 -3.88 7.19 -7.88
N THR A 690 -5.18 7.24 -8.19
CA THR A 690 -5.70 8.22 -9.14
C THR A 690 -5.45 9.65 -8.64
N ILE A 691 -5.67 9.92 -7.34
CA ILE A 691 -5.31 11.23 -6.72
C ILE A 691 -3.84 11.55 -6.93
N ALA A 692 -2.94 10.59 -6.70
CA ALA A 692 -1.49 10.78 -6.89
C ALA A 692 -1.08 10.99 -8.36
N MET A 693 -1.79 10.35 -9.29
CA MET A 693 -1.57 10.53 -10.72
C MET A 693 -2.09 11.89 -11.18
N ASP A 694 -3.28 12.30 -10.74
CA ASP A 694 -3.92 13.56 -11.14
C ASP A 694 -3.24 14.78 -10.54
N SER A 695 -2.75 14.68 -9.30
CA SER A 695 -1.90 15.74 -8.73
C SER A 695 -0.59 15.95 -9.49
N ARG A 696 -0.19 14.99 -10.34
CA ARG A 696 0.96 15.09 -11.24
C ARG A 696 0.54 15.23 -12.71
N GLY A 697 -0.64 15.76 -12.96
CA GLY A 697 -1.11 16.14 -14.29
C GLY A 697 -1.63 14.98 -15.15
N TYR A 698 -2.02 13.83 -14.59
CA TYR A 698 -2.60 12.73 -15.37
C TYR A 698 -3.83 13.15 -16.21
N SER A 699 -4.67 14.02 -15.67
CA SER A 699 -5.83 14.60 -16.35
C SER A 699 -5.57 15.97 -16.99
N ALA A 700 -4.32 16.47 -16.95
CA ALA A 700 -3.99 17.76 -17.56
C ALA A 700 -4.23 17.73 -19.08
N PRO A 701 -4.75 18.84 -19.65
CA PRO A 701 -4.98 18.92 -21.09
C PRO A 701 -3.65 19.04 -21.84
N GLY A 702 -3.45 18.23 -22.88
CA GLY A 702 -2.30 18.35 -23.78
C GLY A 702 -1.63 17.02 -24.10
N PRO A 703 -0.61 17.03 -24.97
CA PRO A 703 0.17 15.84 -25.30
C PRO A 703 1.14 15.49 -24.16
N ARG A 704 1.21 14.20 -23.82
CA ARG A 704 2.19 13.64 -22.90
C ARG A 704 3.50 13.30 -23.62
N THR A 705 4.65 13.62 -23.04
CA THR A 705 5.94 13.11 -23.50
C THR A 705 6.19 11.72 -22.93
N TRP A 706 6.74 10.80 -23.72
CA TRP A 706 7.17 9.48 -23.24
C TRP A 706 8.69 9.51 -23.02
N PHE A 707 9.09 9.47 -21.75
CA PHE A 707 10.49 9.55 -21.33
C PHE A 707 11.25 8.23 -21.53
N GLY A 708 10.54 7.10 -21.54
CA GLY A 708 11.13 5.79 -21.82
C GLY A 708 11.53 5.62 -23.28
N GLU A 709 12.57 4.82 -23.52
CA GLU A 709 12.95 4.44 -24.89
C GLU A 709 11.99 3.36 -25.41
N ALA A 710 11.25 3.68 -26.46
CA ALA A 710 10.27 2.77 -27.09
C ALA A 710 10.71 2.36 -28.51
N ALA A 711 12.00 2.12 -28.76
CA ALA A 711 12.47 1.82 -30.10
C ALA A 711 12.15 0.36 -30.49
N TRP A 712 11.49 0.15 -31.64
CA TRP A 712 11.32 -1.19 -32.21
C TRP A 712 12.66 -1.74 -32.72
N SER A 713 13.15 -2.81 -32.12
CA SER A 713 14.47 -3.39 -32.43
C SER A 713 14.39 -4.46 -33.51
N ARG A 714 15.54 -4.86 -34.07
CA ARG A 714 15.60 -6.01 -35.01
C ARG A 714 15.13 -7.31 -34.37
N LYS A 715 15.39 -7.50 -33.08
CA LYS A 715 14.99 -8.70 -32.33
C LYS A 715 13.47 -8.80 -32.17
N ASP A 716 12.78 -7.66 -32.08
CA ASP A 716 11.32 -7.62 -32.03
C ASP A 716 10.72 -8.19 -33.33
N THR A 717 11.29 -7.79 -34.47
CA THR A 717 10.91 -8.35 -35.78
C THR A 717 11.20 -9.85 -35.86
N GLU A 718 12.38 -10.30 -35.41
CA GLU A 718 12.72 -11.73 -35.38
C GLU A 718 11.71 -12.55 -34.58
N LEU A 719 11.30 -12.07 -33.40
CA LEU A 719 10.32 -12.76 -32.56
C LEU A 719 8.94 -12.84 -33.22
N VAL A 720 8.46 -11.74 -33.82
CA VAL A 720 7.17 -11.71 -34.52
C VAL A 720 7.16 -12.64 -35.74
N VAL A 721 8.27 -12.70 -36.49
CA VAL A 721 8.41 -13.62 -37.63
C VAL A 721 8.39 -15.09 -37.16
N ILE A 722 9.08 -15.41 -36.07
CA ILE A 722 9.04 -16.76 -35.48
C ILE A 722 7.60 -17.11 -35.05
N ALA A 723 6.91 -16.19 -34.38
CA ALA A 723 5.52 -16.41 -33.96
C ALA A 723 4.57 -16.58 -35.16
N ALA A 724 4.74 -15.81 -36.23
CA ALA A 724 3.96 -15.94 -37.45
C ALA A 724 4.20 -17.29 -38.16
N ALA A 725 5.45 -17.76 -38.20
CA ALA A 725 5.78 -19.08 -38.76
C ALA A 725 5.16 -20.21 -37.92
N LEU A 726 5.22 -20.12 -36.60
CA LEU A 726 4.55 -21.05 -35.69
C LEU A 726 3.02 -21.04 -35.84
N ALA A 727 2.42 -19.86 -36.05
CA ALA A 727 0.98 -19.72 -36.31
C ALA A 727 0.57 -20.32 -37.66
N ALA A 728 1.42 -20.26 -38.70
CA ALA A 728 1.11 -20.87 -39.99
C ALA A 728 1.22 -22.41 -40.00
N LEU A 729 2.08 -22.98 -39.13
CA LEU A 729 2.45 -24.39 -39.16
C LEU A 729 1.26 -25.37 -39.10
N PRO A 730 0.27 -25.23 -38.18
CA PRO A 730 -0.86 -26.17 -38.13
C PRO A 730 -1.75 -26.11 -39.38
N HIS A 731 -1.88 -24.93 -40.01
CA HIS A 731 -2.70 -24.78 -41.21
C HIS A 731 -2.03 -25.39 -42.44
N LEU A 732 -0.72 -25.20 -42.57
CA LEU A 732 0.06 -25.81 -43.66
C LEU A 732 0.04 -27.33 -43.56
N LEU A 733 0.21 -27.88 -42.35
CA LEU A 733 0.13 -29.31 -42.11
C LEU A 733 -1.28 -29.86 -42.37
N GLY A 734 -2.32 -29.15 -41.94
CA GLY A 734 -3.71 -29.54 -42.22
C GLY A 734 -4.12 -29.42 -43.69
N ALA A 735 -3.36 -28.71 -44.53
CA ALA A 735 -3.57 -28.67 -45.97
C ALA A 735 -2.77 -29.76 -46.72
N LEU A 736 -1.72 -30.29 -46.10
CA LEU A 736 -0.82 -31.31 -46.65
C LEU A 736 -1.24 -32.75 -46.29
N ILE A 737 -1.94 -32.89 -45.16
CA ILE A 737 -2.43 -34.15 -44.57
C ILE A 737 -3.94 -34.22 -44.79
#